data_AF-A0AAD7BHY3-F1
#
_entry.id   AF-A0AAD7BHY3-F1
#
_cell.length_a   1.000
_cell.length_b   1.000
_cell.length_c   1.000
_cell.angle_alpha   90.00
_cell.angle_beta   90.00
_cell.angle_gamma   90.00
#
_symmetry.space_group_name_H-M   'P 1'
#
loop_
_entity.id
_entity.type
_entity.pdbx_description
1 polymer ?
#
loop_
_entity_poly.entity_id
_entity_poly.type
_entity_poly.pdbx_seq_one_letter_code
_entity_poly.pdbx_strand_id
1 'polypeptide(L)'
;MDGNNPRPPVKPVRKWTKQPAPLPIPSLPTLASAGPSSTPVTPALPPVSTQVPLRAPKRTQYQKIDDFIRTNGFPTLGDFLMALFQHRIRGEKDYRTRRHRQAVSAFLRGCSTIKMANFIPLLYNHPQSRPKRNDLQARSAAFSPYKPLHEILYAQPCLSSWATRLIGDHTYFRVGKLARKDPGRRRRHLRATTNGRVEDVEALEWEDVEFTMGDLAEQYKVEDEFMWYLTECCTGSWKNGKVIIKKTRPHPIIQVGAISSFILSRNKYASGDLGLPLGIWLFACRAHVDIKRVFCRFGYSVSDSTARNALDTLTESSLAALREQVRDAAQRGEVEWGKVLDNVQSIDWTHIHDITHSHFVRVVVNYHPRLNHLSAQVSEHFRTTLAKHRLPPIKKALQPLPTNSEREVENKGMQNGLFDFDNMMGVERDRWDNLLLWNRGDGASHATMMRLQRILATTPNIYHSLRNVVSTPEWWHTKATDLNSCASNHYGPAASKDPSSLSRSSNATNMKRPSNLKKCDFYPTSRSMNMMWEARVLDCWRLVLGCDSDLLTYFDELADDALPTLNNLLEKASIIRERYACQTAYEQSLDQEEQDDAPPRTKFASGTPWTPPSAPEDPYYRRRRHRPSSAEPTQEFPDSVDPEAAKPNSHADQDGPKTHKEPPGFNGDRIFIFTFAGTSNHNYTGYMLDLYTLLQFEAFPDLREGLLNNYLFNLRGEFGTFVEGDLMQEWNSKWLEDMASRRGGEFDEKFYRTTISPNVLHFLKMKEDSSLLSNLNAGASPTPPLIFAMK
;
A
#
# COMPACT_ATOMS: atom_id res chain seq x y z
N MET A 1 -40.66 -42.28 14.28
CA MET A 1 -39.47 -42.86 13.65
C MET A 1 -38.26 -42.14 14.20
N ASP A 2 -37.37 -42.92 14.78
CA ASP A 2 -36.23 -42.51 15.58
C ASP A 2 -35.22 -41.65 14.84
N GLY A 3 -34.62 -40.71 15.56
CA GLY A 3 -33.60 -39.80 15.05
C GLY A 3 -33.01 -38.93 16.15
N ASN A 4 -32.65 -39.56 17.27
CA ASN A 4 -31.98 -38.96 18.41
C ASN A 4 -30.53 -38.62 17.99
N ASN A 5 -30.11 -37.36 18.02
CA ASN A 5 -28.68 -37.05 18.14
C ASN A 5 -28.42 -35.81 19.02
N PRO A 6 -27.57 -35.92 20.06
CA PRO A 6 -27.49 -34.97 21.15
C PRO A 6 -26.50 -33.83 20.92
N ARG A 7 -26.75 -32.71 21.62
CA ARG A 7 -25.82 -31.59 21.78
C ARG A 7 -24.46 -32.09 22.31
N PRO A 8 -23.32 -31.65 21.76
CA PRO A 8 -22.02 -32.01 22.30
C PRO A 8 -21.76 -31.34 23.67
N PRO A 9 -21.08 -32.02 24.61
CA PRO A 9 -20.82 -31.52 25.95
C PRO A 9 -19.75 -30.41 25.94
N VAL A 10 -20.01 -29.38 26.76
CA VAL A 10 -19.04 -28.33 27.12
C VAL A 10 -17.84 -28.99 27.82
N LYS A 11 -16.66 -28.94 27.19
CA LYS A 11 -15.42 -29.44 27.79
C LYS A 11 -14.91 -28.47 28.87
N PRO A 12 -14.43 -28.96 30.03
CA PRO A 12 -13.82 -28.10 31.04
C PRO A 12 -12.45 -27.58 30.57
N VAL A 13 -12.14 -26.35 30.98
CA VAL A 13 -10.87 -25.65 30.79
C VAL A 13 -9.71 -26.51 31.31
N ARG A 14 -8.80 -26.91 30.41
CA ARG A 14 -7.55 -27.62 30.79
C ARG A 14 -6.62 -26.66 31.55
N LYS A 15 -6.28 -27.02 32.79
CA LYS A 15 -5.16 -26.42 33.54
C LYS A 15 -3.86 -26.65 32.77
N TRP A 16 -3.11 -25.57 32.54
CA TRP A 16 -1.76 -25.60 31.99
C TRP A 16 -0.76 -26.02 33.06
N THR A 17 -0.39 -27.29 33.12
CA THR A 17 0.77 -27.76 33.88
C THR A 17 1.60 -28.71 33.02
N LYS A 18 2.57 -28.19 32.28
CA LYS A 18 3.74 -28.93 31.80
C LYS A 18 4.96 -28.01 31.79
N GLN A 19 5.94 -28.30 32.63
CA GLN A 19 7.31 -27.79 32.53
C GLN A 19 7.95 -28.31 31.23
N PRO A 20 8.79 -27.54 30.54
CA PRO A 20 9.57 -28.02 29.41
C PRO A 20 10.65 -29.01 29.87
N ALA A 21 10.87 -30.07 29.07
CA ALA A 21 11.88 -31.09 29.31
C ALA A 21 13.31 -30.54 29.12
N PRO A 22 14.30 -30.99 29.92
CA PRO A 22 15.71 -30.61 29.75
C PRO A 22 16.32 -31.22 28.47
N LEU A 23 17.25 -30.46 27.86
CA LEU A 23 18.02 -30.85 26.66
C LEU A 23 18.95 -32.06 26.90
N PRO A 24 19.28 -32.84 25.86
CA PRO A 24 20.05 -34.09 25.98
C PRO A 24 21.54 -33.85 26.22
N ILE A 25 22.13 -34.69 27.07
CA ILE A 25 23.57 -34.74 27.40
C ILE A 25 24.29 -35.63 26.36
N PRO A 26 25.48 -35.26 25.84
CA PRO A 26 26.25 -36.13 24.95
C PRO A 26 26.84 -37.34 25.71
N SER A 27 26.75 -38.52 25.10
CA SER A 27 27.19 -39.82 25.61
C SER A 27 28.73 -39.91 25.73
N LEU A 28 29.23 -40.44 26.85
CA LEU A 28 30.59 -40.95 26.99
C LEU A 28 30.67 -42.43 26.57
N PRO A 29 31.77 -42.90 25.95
CA PRO A 29 31.92 -44.29 25.54
C PRO A 29 32.10 -45.23 26.74
N THR A 30 31.43 -46.38 26.68
CA THR A 30 31.39 -47.43 27.71
C THR A 30 32.51 -48.44 27.48
N LEU A 31 33.23 -48.82 28.54
CA LEU A 31 34.16 -49.94 28.52
C LEU A 31 33.63 -51.07 29.43
N ALA A 32 33.22 -52.13 28.74
CA ALA A 32 33.17 -53.56 29.08
C ALA A 32 32.40 -54.07 30.32
N SER A 33 31.45 -54.97 30.06
CA SER A 33 31.22 -56.16 30.89
C SER A 33 31.49 -57.41 30.04
N ALA A 34 32.27 -58.33 30.59
CA ALA A 34 32.45 -59.68 30.05
C ALA A 34 31.59 -60.66 30.85
N GLY A 35 31.02 -61.64 30.16
CA GLY A 35 30.57 -62.93 30.71
C GLY A 35 31.03 -64.05 29.77
N PRO A 36 30.57 -65.31 29.90
CA PRO A 36 30.25 -66.10 31.09
C PRO A 36 30.87 -67.52 31.08
N SER A 37 30.78 -68.21 32.25
CA SER A 37 30.78 -69.67 32.57
C SER A 37 31.58 -70.73 31.78
N SER A 38 32.35 -71.57 32.50
CA SER A 38 32.14 -73.03 32.70
C SER A 38 33.38 -73.73 33.31
N THR A 39 33.17 -74.63 34.27
CA THR A 39 34.08 -75.71 34.73
C THR A 39 33.99 -76.92 33.76
N PRO A 40 34.86 -77.97 33.75
CA PRO A 40 35.75 -78.57 34.79
C PRO A 40 37.21 -78.83 34.29
N VAL A 41 38.23 -79.30 35.04
CA VAL A 41 38.52 -80.66 35.59
C VAL A 41 39.82 -80.59 36.44
N THR A 42 39.88 -81.44 37.47
CA THR A 42 40.91 -81.80 38.49
C THR A 42 42.27 -82.33 37.94
N PRO A 43 43.26 -82.80 38.75
CA PRO A 43 44.02 -82.23 39.90
C PRO A 43 45.57 -82.23 39.69
N ALA A 44 46.33 -81.41 40.43
CA ALA A 44 47.72 -81.74 40.83
C ALA A 44 48.15 -80.95 42.09
N LEU A 45 48.78 -81.68 43.02
CA LEU A 45 49.29 -81.26 44.34
C LEU A 45 50.62 -80.44 44.23
N PRO A 46 51.16 -79.85 45.33
CA PRO A 46 51.69 -78.48 45.43
C PRO A 46 53.24 -78.44 45.57
N PRO A 47 53.88 -77.40 46.18
CA PRO A 47 53.78 -75.92 46.07
C PRO A 47 55.15 -75.30 45.67
N VAL A 48 55.29 -73.96 45.65
CA VAL A 48 56.22 -73.19 46.53
C VAL A 48 56.20 -71.68 46.20
N SER A 49 55.79 -70.91 47.23
CA SER A 49 56.33 -69.63 47.72
C SER A 49 56.41 -68.37 46.82
N THR A 50 55.57 -67.37 47.11
CA THR A 50 55.91 -66.20 47.98
C THR A 50 54.74 -65.18 47.96
N GLN A 51 54.31 -64.71 49.12
CA GLN A 51 53.22 -63.73 49.30
C GLN A 51 53.73 -62.28 49.36
N VAL A 52 52.92 -61.35 48.84
CA VAL A 52 53.05 -59.88 48.95
C VAL A 52 52.01 -59.33 49.97
N PRO A 53 52.30 -58.29 50.79
CA PRO A 53 51.39 -57.85 51.86
C PRO A 53 50.20 -56.97 51.40
N LEU A 54 49.06 -57.13 52.09
CA LEU A 54 47.76 -56.48 51.86
C LEU A 54 47.64 -55.07 52.51
N ARG A 55 47.08 -54.10 51.77
CA ARG A 55 46.75 -52.72 52.24
C ARG A 55 45.45 -52.67 53.06
N ALA A 56 45.40 -51.81 54.09
CA ALA A 56 44.21 -51.52 54.89
C ALA A 56 43.02 -50.98 54.05
N PRO A 57 41.75 -51.23 54.46
CA PRO A 57 40.57 -50.86 53.69
C PRO A 57 40.38 -49.34 53.59
N LYS A 58 40.08 -48.86 52.38
CA LYS A 58 39.89 -47.42 52.09
C LYS A 58 38.60 -46.93 52.74
N ARG A 59 38.68 -45.90 53.60
CA ARG A 59 37.51 -45.20 54.19
C ARG A 59 36.56 -44.72 53.11
N THR A 60 35.26 -44.84 53.35
CA THR A 60 34.22 -44.35 52.43
C THR A 60 34.17 -42.82 52.43
N GLN A 61 33.58 -42.22 51.39
CA GLN A 61 33.48 -40.76 51.26
C GLN A 61 32.63 -40.13 52.38
N TYR A 62 31.60 -40.82 52.87
CA TYR A 62 30.73 -40.36 53.95
C TYR A 62 31.41 -40.39 55.31
N GLN A 63 32.19 -41.44 55.61
CA GLN A 63 32.98 -41.52 56.84
C GLN A 63 34.04 -40.41 56.92
N LYS A 64 34.61 -40.00 55.77
CA LYS A 64 35.53 -38.85 55.70
C LYS A 64 34.83 -37.51 55.96
N ILE A 65 33.56 -37.38 55.56
CA ILE A 65 32.75 -36.18 55.84
C ILE A 65 32.38 -36.13 57.32
N ASP A 66 31.97 -37.25 57.92
CA ASP A 66 31.65 -37.33 59.36
C ASP A 66 32.87 -37.01 60.23
N ASP A 67 34.04 -37.56 59.89
CA ASP A 67 35.30 -37.23 60.55
C ASP A 67 35.63 -35.74 60.40
N PHE A 68 35.47 -35.17 59.20
CA PHE A 68 35.69 -33.75 58.94
C PHE A 68 34.72 -32.85 59.71
N ILE A 69 33.44 -33.21 59.80
CA ILE A 69 32.44 -32.47 60.56
C ILE A 69 32.77 -32.51 62.07
N ARG A 70 33.23 -33.66 62.58
CA ARG A 70 33.57 -33.86 64.00
C ARG A 70 34.88 -33.18 64.40
N THR A 71 35.84 -33.05 63.49
CA THR A 71 37.20 -32.57 63.79
C THR A 71 37.49 -31.15 63.29
N ASN A 72 36.61 -30.54 62.49
CA ASN A 72 36.80 -29.13 62.12
C ASN A 72 36.57 -28.25 63.35
N GLY A 73 37.48 -27.30 63.60
CA GLY A 73 37.44 -26.42 64.78
C GLY A 73 36.48 -25.23 64.63
N PHE A 74 35.44 -25.31 63.79
CA PHE A 74 34.49 -24.22 63.55
C PHE A 74 33.12 -24.55 64.18
N PRO A 75 32.37 -23.56 64.71
CA PRO A 75 31.10 -23.83 65.40
C PRO A 75 30.00 -24.39 64.50
N THR A 76 29.93 -23.95 63.25
CA THR A 76 28.99 -24.46 62.25
C THR A 76 29.65 -24.66 60.90
N LEU A 77 29.00 -25.48 60.05
CA LEU A 77 29.40 -25.60 58.64
C LEU A 77 29.37 -24.24 57.92
N GLY A 78 28.46 -23.34 58.31
CA GLY A 78 28.38 -21.98 57.76
C GLY A 78 29.60 -21.13 58.12
N ASP A 79 30.04 -21.18 59.39
CA ASP A 79 31.23 -20.45 59.86
C ASP A 79 32.50 -20.94 59.18
N PHE A 80 32.63 -22.26 59.01
CA PHE A 80 33.71 -22.85 58.24
C PHE A 80 33.70 -22.35 56.78
N LEU A 81 32.55 -22.36 56.10
CA LEU A 81 32.44 -21.90 54.71
C LEU A 81 32.72 -20.40 54.57
N MET A 82 32.28 -19.58 55.54
CA MET A 82 32.56 -18.14 55.55
C MET A 82 34.06 -17.87 55.68
N ALA A 83 34.75 -18.55 56.61
CA ALA A 83 36.20 -18.45 56.77
C ALA A 83 36.97 -19.02 55.56
N LEU A 84 36.47 -20.10 54.95
CA LEU A 84 37.07 -20.72 53.78
C LEU A 84 37.06 -19.78 52.56
N PHE A 85 35.94 -19.09 52.31
CA PHE A 85 35.79 -18.20 51.15
C PHE A 85 36.14 -16.74 51.42
N GLN A 86 36.57 -16.40 52.64
CA GLN A 86 37.00 -15.04 52.97
C GLN A 86 38.12 -14.55 52.03
N HIS A 87 38.00 -13.30 51.59
CA HIS A 87 38.99 -12.65 50.72
C HIS A 87 39.59 -11.42 51.40
N ARG A 88 40.81 -11.06 50.98
CA ARG A 88 41.56 -9.91 51.49
C ARG A 88 40.88 -8.61 51.05
N ILE A 89 40.69 -7.68 51.98
CA ILE A 89 40.27 -6.29 51.69
C ILE A 89 41.49 -5.51 51.17
N ARG A 90 41.31 -4.71 50.10
CA ARG A 90 42.39 -3.98 49.43
C ARG A 90 43.04 -2.99 50.42
N GLY A 91 44.30 -3.21 50.79
CA GLY A 91 45.06 -2.38 51.75
C GLY A 91 45.47 -3.11 53.04
N GLU A 92 44.81 -4.22 53.40
CA GLU A 92 45.09 -4.95 54.65
C GLU A 92 46.05 -6.13 54.48
N LYS A 93 46.56 -6.72 55.55
CA LYS A 93 47.41 -7.93 55.48
C LYS A 93 46.55 -9.17 55.18
N ASP A 94 46.96 -9.99 54.21
CA ASP A 94 46.27 -11.26 53.90
C ASP A 94 46.69 -12.33 54.91
N TYR A 95 45.77 -12.71 55.81
CA TYR A 95 46.03 -13.71 56.86
C TYR A 95 45.90 -15.16 56.37
N ARG A 96 45.55 -15.39 55.10
CA ARG A 96 45.38 -16.74 54.55
C ARG A 96 46.71 -17.40 54.21
N THR A 97 46.84 -18.68 54.55
CA THR A 97 48.05 -19.45 54.21
C THR A 97 48.18 -19.65 52.69
N ARG A 98 49.41 -19.91 52.21
CA ARG A 98 49.67 -20.19 50.78
C ARG A 98 48.81 -21.34 50.25
N ARG A 99 48.68 -22.42 51.01
CA ARG A 99 47.90 -23.61 50.63
C ARG A 99 46.40 -23.31 50.57
N HIS A 100 45.88 -22.56 51.52
CA HIS A 100 44.48 -22.10 51.52
C HIS A 100 44.17 -21.26 50.27
N ARG A 101 45.02 -20.27 49.97
CA ARG A 101 44.87 -19.43 48.78
C ARG A 101 44.92 -20.24 47.48
N GLN A 102 45.85 -21.18 47.36
CA GLN A 102 45.97 -22.03 46.17
C GLN A 102 44.75 -22.94 45.99
N ALA A 103 44.26 -23.55 47.07
CA ALA A 103 43.10 -24.44 47.02
C ALA A 103 41.81 -23.69 46.62
N VAL A 104 41.52 -22.56 47.27
CA VAL A 104 40.33 -21.75 46.96
C VAL A 104 40.46 -21.11 45.57
N SER A 105 41.65 -20.64 45.20
CA SER A 105 41.89 -20.09 43.86
C SER A 105 41.71 -21.14 42.77
N ALA A 106 42.23 -22.37 42.95
CA ALA A 106 42.06 -23.44 41.96
C ALA A 106 40.58 -23.80 41.80
N PHE A 107 39.83 -23.84 42.90
CA PHE A 107 38.40 -24.14 42.90
C PHE A 107 37.57 -23.03 42.22
N LEU A 108 37.75 -21.76 42.62
CA LEU A 108 36.96 -20.64 42.08
C LEU A 108 37.30 -20.30 40.63
N ARG A 109 38.54 -20.58 40.17
CA ARG A 109 38.92 -20.47 38.74
C ARG A 109 38.42 -21.65 37.89
N GLY A 110 37.87 -22.70 38.51
CA GLY A 110 37.41 -23.90 37.81
C GLY A 110 38.53 -24.83 37.33
N CYS A 111 39.73 -24.71 37.89
CA CYS A 111 40.88 -25.58 37.61
C CYS A 111 40.84 -26.92 38.38
N SER A 112 39.86 -27.10 39.26
CA SER A 112 39.59 -28.36 39.94
C SER A 112 38.70 -29.28 39.09
N THR A 113 38.78 -30.60 39.37
CA THR A 113 37.94 -31.62 38.73
C THR A 113 36.45 -31.39 38.98
N ILE A 114 36.08 -30.98 40.20
CA ILE A 114 34.73 -30.56 40.56
C ILE A 114 34.67 -29.03 40.53
N LYS A 115 33.71 -28.46 39.80
CA LYS A 115 33.59 -27.01 39.55
C LYS A 115 32.38 -26.43 40.30
N MET A 116 32.35 -25.10 40.45
CA MET A 116 31.21 -24.41 41.05
C MET A 116 29.87 -24.74 40.38
N ALA A 117 29.88 -24.95 39.06
CA ALA A 117 28.72 -25.36 38.27
C ALA A 117 28.11 -26.71 38.71
N ASN A 118 28.87 -27.58 39.37
CA ASN A 118 28.35 -28.83 39.93
C ASN A 118 27.64 -28.62 41.28
N PHE A 119 28.05 -27.61 42.05
CA PHE A 119 27.50 -27.34 43.38
C PHE A 119 26.18 -26.55 43.33
N ILE A 120 26.05 -25.61 42.38
CA ILE A 120 24.84 -24.78 42.29
C ILE A 120 23.57 -25.63 42.09
N PRO A 121 23.49 -26.57 41.11
CA PRO A 121 22.33 -27.44 40.96
C PRO A 121 22.16 -28.41 42.14
N LEU A 122 23.27 -28.86 42.75
CA LEU A 122 23.25 -29.76 43.90
C LEU A 122 22.61 -29.09 45.12
N LEU A 123 22.92 -27.82 45.37
CA LEU A 123 22.30 -27.03 46.45
C LEU A 123 20.87 -26.62 46.08
N TYR A 124 20.65 -26.12 44.87
CA TYR A 124 19.36 -25.58 44.45
C TYR A 124 18.26 -26.65 44.33
N ASN A 125 18.60 -27.84 43.83
CA ASN A 125 17.64 -28.94 43.64
C ASN A 125 17.47 -29.84 44.87
N HIS A 126 18.29 -29.65 45.91
CA HIS A 126 18.25 -30.49 47.10
C HIS A 126 16.86 -30.49 47.77
N PRO A 127 16.32 -31.63 48.23
CA PRO A 127 15.01 -31.66 48.88
C PRO A 127 14.93 -30.74 50.11
N GLN A 128 16.02 -30.66 50.90
CA GLN A 128 16.09 -29.81 52.10
C GLN A 128 16.30 -28.32 51.82
N SER A 129 16.64 -27.93 50.57
CA SER A 129 16.74 -26.52 50.22
C SER A 129 15.39 -25.90 49.87
N ARG A 130 14.32 -26.71 49.77
CA ARG A 130 12.97 -26.28 49.41
C ARG A 130 12.12 -26.05 50.67
N PRO A 131 11.29 -24.99 50.71
CA PRO A 131 10.34 -24.79 51.79
C PRO A 131 9.34 -25.96 51.91
N LYS A 132 8.88 -26.24 53.13
CA LYS A 132 7.80 -27.20 53.36
C LYS A 132 6.50 -26.71 52.68
N ARG A 133 5.63 -27.65 52.29
CA ARG A 133 4.39 -27.35 51.53
C ARG A 133 3.50 -26.27 52.18
N ASN A 134 3.45 -26.26 53.52
CA ASN A 134 2.58 -25.40 54.32
C ASN A 134 3.22 -24.03 54.66
N ASP A 135 4.51 -23.85 54.39
CA ASP A 135 5.24 -22.60 54.64
C ASP A 135 5.11 -21.66 53.42
N LEU A 136 3.93 -21.04 53.29
CA LEU A 136 3.57 -20.18 52.17
C LEU A 136 4.46 -18.93 52.09
N GLN A 137 4.89 -18.39 53.22
CA GLN A 137 5.71 -17.19 53.31
C GLN A 137 7.14 -17.44 52.80
N ALA A 138 7.75 -18.59 53.13
CA ALA A 138 9.06 -18.94 52.59
C ALA A 138 9.00 -19.28 51.09
N ARG A 139 7.86 -19.81 50.61
CA ARG A 139 7.66 -20.11 49.18
C ARG A 139 7.47 -18.85 48.34
N SER A 140 6.74 -17.85 48.84
CA SER A 140 6.55 -16.57 48.15
C SER A 140 7.82 -15.72 48.12
N ALA A 141 8.81 -16.03 48.97
CA ALA A 141 10.11 -15.35 48.98
C ALA A 141 11.05 -15.77 47.84
N ALA A 142 10.72 -16.81 47.07
CA ALA A 142 11.51 -17.23 45.91
C ALA A 142 11.42 -16.18 44.78
N PHE A 143 12.55 -15.93 44.10
CA PHE A 143 12.70 -14.88 43.09
C PHE A 143 12.33 -13.46 43.55
N SER A 144 12.34 -13.18 44.86
CA SER A 144 12.02 -11.86 45.41
C SER A 144 13.17 -10.87 45.21
N PRO A 145 13.00 -9.79 44.43
CA PRO A 145 14.09 -8.84 44.17
C PRO A 145 14.36 -7.92 45.37
N TYR A 146 13.36 -7.58 46.18
CA TYR A 146 13.48 -6.53 47.20
C TYR A 146 13.74 -7.03 48.62
N LYS A 147 13.42 -8.30 48.96
CA LYS A 147 13.61 -8.83 50.32
C LYS A 147 15.10 -9.11 50.65
N PRO A 148 15.66 -8.59 51.76
CA PRO A 148 17.07 -8.82 52.13
C PRO A 148 17.43 -10.31 52.16
N LEU A 149 18.54 -10.69 51.50
CA LEU A 149 18.90 -12.11 51.30
C LEU A 149 19.13 -12.88 52.60
N HIS A 150 19.64 -12.21 53.64
CA HIS A 150 19.88 -12.83 54.96
C HIS A 150 18.58 -13.11 55.73
N GLU A 151 17.45 -12.52 55.32
CA GLU A 151 16.11 -12.76 55.89
C GLU A 151 15.31 -13.82 55.12
N ILE A 152 15.87 -14.36 54.03
CA ILE A 152 15.21 -15.39 53.22
C ILE A 152 15.62 -16.77 53.75
N LEU A 153 14.66 -17.46 54.36
CA LEU A 153 14.82 -18.83 54.80
C LEU A 153 14.90 -19.79 53.61
N TYR A 154 15.58 -20.92 53.83
CA TYR A 154 15.85 -21.99 52.86
C TYR A 154 16.78 -21.56 51.70
N ALA A 155 17.65 -22.47 51.28
CA ALA A 155 18.66 -22.16 50.27
C ALA A 155 18.05 -21.94 48.86
N GLN A 156 16.97 -22.64 48.47
CA GLN A 156 16.39 -22.46 47.13
C GLN A 156 15.75 -21.06 46.95
N PRO A 157 14.85 -20.58 47.83
CA PRO A 157 14.34 -19.21 47.75
C PRO A 157 15.46 -18.17 47.81
N CYS A 158 16.43 -18.31 48.73
CA CYS A 158 17.55 -17.39 48.86
C CYS A 158 18.41 -17.32 47.58
N LEU A 159 18.81 -18.47 47.02
CA LEU A 159 19.59 -18.55 45.78
C LEU A 159 18.83 -18.01 44.57
N SER A 160 17.52 -18.29 44.46
CA SER A 160 16.69 -17.76 43.38
C SER A 160 16.56 -16.23 43.45
N SER A 161 16.38 -15.68 44.63
CA SER A 161 16.27 -14.23 44.86
C SER A 161 17.61 -13.52 44.66
N TRP A 162 18.72 -14.14 45.07
CA TRP A 162 20.06 -13.67 44.74
C TRP A 162 20.30 -13.63 43.22
N ALA A 163 19.91 -14.70 42.50
CA ALA A 163 20.00 -14.75 41.05
C ALA A 163 19.12 -13.69 40.38
N THR A 164 17.88 -13.47 40.86
CA THR A 164 17.00 -12.40 40.38
C THR A 164 17.65 -11.03 40.52
N ARG A 165 18.25 -10.72 41.68
CA ARG A 165 18.97 -9.45 41.90
C ARG A 165 20.15 -9.31 40.96
N LEU A 166 20.97 -10.35 40.85
CA LEU A 166 22.13 -10.36 39.97
C LEU A 166 21.73 -10.09 38.51
N ILE A 167 20.68 -10.77 38.02
CA ILE A 167 20.14 -10.57 36.67
C ILE A 167 19.56 -9.16 36.53
N GLY A 168 18.83 -8.66 37.54
CA GLY A 168 18.26 -7.31 37.53
C GLY A 168 19.33 -6.21 37.45
N ASP A 169 20.35 -6.29 38.30
CA ASP A 169 21.49 -5.37 38.33
C ASP A 169 22.28 -5.42 37.02
N HIS A 170 22.49 -6.63 36.49
CA HIS A 170 23.15 -6.80 35.20
C HIS A 170 22.31 -6.21 34.07
N THR A 171 21.00 -6.47 34.02
CA THR A 171 20.07 -5.90 33.04
C THR A 171 20.09 -4.38 33.10
N TYR A 172 20.04 -3.79 34.31
CA TYR A 172 20.14 -2.36 34.51
C TYR A 172 21.42 -1.78 33.90
N PHE A 173 22.56 -2.41 34.19
CA PHE A 173 23.86 -1.99 33.66
C PHE A 173 23.95 -2.14 32.14
N ARG A 174 23.47 -3.27 31.59
CA ARG A 174 23.54 -3.61 30.16
C ARG A 174 22.70 -2.68 29.30
N VAL A 175 21.45 -2.40 29.67
CA VAL A 175 20.62 -1.37 28.97
C VAL A 175 21.27 0.01 29.09
N GLY A 176 21.82 0.35 30.25
CA GLY A 176 22.56 1.61 30.44
C GLY A 176 23.80 1.71 29.53
N LYS A 177 24.49 0.59 29.28
CA LYS A 177 25.61 0.51 28.33
C LYS A 177 25.14 0.69 26.89
N LEU A 178 24.06 0.03 26.48
CA LEU A 178 23.47 0.17 25.14
C LEU A 178 23.00 1.61 24.83
N ALA A 179 22.59 2.35 25.85
CA ALA A 179 22.12 3.74 25.71
C ALA A 179 23.24 4.81 25.69
N ARG A 180 24.51 4.42 25.85
CA ARG A 180 25.68 5.34 25.78
C ARG A 180 26.15 5.53 24.34
N LYS A 181 26.77 6.69 24.08
CA LYS A 181 27.40 7.00 22.79
C LYS A 181 28.60 6.07 22.58
N ASP A 182 28.70 5.47 21.39
CA ASP A 182 29.82 4.64 20.97
C ASP A 182 30.26 5.09 19.55
N PRO A 183 31.44 5.71 19.40
CA PRO A 183 31.90 6.29 18.13
C PRO A 183 32.26 5.25 17.05
N GLY A 184 32.31 3.95 17.38
CA GLY A 184 32.60 2.88 16.40
C GLY A 184 31.38 2.19 15.80
N ARG A 185 30.17 2.77 15.94
CA ARG A 185 28.88 2.10 15.62
C ARG A 185 27.95 3.01 14.84
N ARG A 186 26.84 2.44 14.33
CA ARG A 186 25.71 3.19 13.76
C ARG A 186 25.32 4.34 14.70
N ARG A 187 25.06 5.51 14.13
CA ARG A 187 24.74 6.75 14.85
C ARG A 187 23.41 6.63 15.61
N ARG A 188 23.48 6.13 16.85
CA ARG A 188 22.32 6.00 17.74
C ARG A 188 21.95 7.32 18.42
N HIS A 189 22.93 8.21 18.59
CA HIS A 189 22.77 9.52 19.23
C HIS A 189 22.62 10.59 18.16
N LEU A 190 21.38 10.81 17.73
CA LEU A 190 21.06 11.75 16.67
C LEU A 190 20.31 12.94 17.24
N ARG A 191 20.68 14.12 16.75
CA ARG A 191 19.99 15.35 17.12
C ARG A 191 19.03 15.76 16.00
N ALA A 192 17.80 16.05 16.40
CA ALA A 192 16.75 16.53 15.50
C ALA A 192 16.92 17.98 15.03
N THR A 193 17.83 18.79 15.60
CA THR A 193 18.04 20.19 15.18
C THR A 193 19.51 20.56 15.15
N THR A 194 19.95 21.37 14.20
CA THR A 194 21.33 21.90 14.18
C THR A 194 21.58 22.92 15.30
N ASN A 195 20.55 23.66 15.72
CA ASN A 195 20.61 24.75 16.72
C ASN A 195 20.70 24.33 18.20
N GLY A 196 20.94 23.06 18.51
CA GLY A 196 20.96 22.55 19.89
C GLY A 196 22.22 22.94 20.69
N ARG A 197 22.05 23.15 22.00
CA ARG A 197 23.10 23.53 22.98
C ARG A 197 23.97 22.37 23.52
N VAL A 198 23.87 21.16 22.97
CA VAL A 198 24.52 19.94 23.51
C VAL A 198 25.75 19.56 22.68
N GLU A 199 26.92 20.05 23.04
CA GLU A 199 28.17 19.63 22.38
C GLU A 199 28.29 18.09 22.37
N ASP A 200 28.82 17.53 21.27
CA ASP A 200 29.07 16.09 21.08
C ASP A 200 27.87 15.20 20.64
N VAL A 201 26.87 15.74 19.93
CA VAL A 201 25.81 14.92 19.26
C VAL A 201 25.71 15.30 17.78
N GLU A 202 25.76 14.29 16.91
CA GLU A 202 25.75 14.46 15.45
C GLU A 202 24.36 14.86 14.94
N ALA A 203 24.34 15.66 13.87
CA ALA A 203 23.11 16.06 13.20
C ALA A 203 22.57 14.87 12.38
N LEU A 204 21.24 14.82 12.25
CA LEU A 204 20.55 13.79 11.50
C LEU A 204 20.78 13.93 9.98
N GLU A 205 21.12 12.83 9.32
CA GLU A 205 21.17 12.70 7.85
C GLU A 205 20.13 11.67 7.35
N TRP A 206 19.81 11.67 6.05
CA TRP A 206 18.78 10.76 5.50
C TRP A 206 19.15 9.28 5.63
N GLU A 207 20.45 8.96 5.51
CA GLU A 207 21.00 7.60 5.67
C GLU A 207 20.74 7.04 7.08
N ASP A 208 20.63 7.90 8.09
CA ASP A 208 20.35 7.48 9.46
C ASP A 208 18.90 7.00 9.64
N VAL A 209 17.97 7.48 8.79
CA VAL A 209 16.55 7.13 8.81
C VAL A 209 16.27 5.83 8.04
N GLU A 210 17.18 5.41 7.16
CA GLU A 210 17.08 4.17 6.40
C GLU A 210 17.55 2.97 7.23
N PHE A 211 16.64 2.06 7.59
CA PHE A 211 17.00 0.84 8.32
C PHE A 211 16.00 -0.30 8.08
N THR A 212 16.48 -1.54 8.29
CA THR A 212 15.59 -2.70 8.40
C THR A 212 15.53 -3.20 9.85
N MET A 213 14.39 -3.77 10.23
CA MET A 213 14.25 -4.43 11.54
C MET A 213 15.19 -5.64 11.68
N GLY A 214 15.64 -6.23 10.56
CA GLY A 214 16.63 -7.31 10.55
C GLY A 214 18.00 -6.84 10.98
N ASP A 215 18.47 -5.71 10.43
CA ASP A 215 19.78 -5.14 10.77
C ASP A 215 19.84 -4.74 12.25
N LEU A 216 18.78 -4.13 12.77
CA LEU A 216 18.70 -3.80 14.20
C LEU A 216 18.66 -5.05 15.09
N ALA A 217 18.02 -6.13 14.63
CA ALA A 217 17.98 -7.39 15.36
C ALA A 217 19.38 -8.03 15.44
N GLU A 218 20.09 -8.10 14.32
CA GLU A 218 21.47 -8.59 14.28
C GLU A 218 22.39 -7.72 15.12
N GLN A 219 22.26 -6.39 15.00
CA GLN A 219 23.00 -5.44 15.79
C GLN A 219 22.79 -5.72 17.28
N TYR A 220 21.56 -5.64 17.80
CA TYR A 220 21.30 -5.82 19.24
C TYR A 220 21.76 -7.19 19.75
N LYS A 221 21.64 -8.24 18.95
CA LYS A 221 22.16 -9.56 19.29
C LYS A 221 23.68 -9.57 19.45
N VAL A 222 24.40 -8.87 18.57
CA VAL A 222 25.87 -8.75 18.63
C VAL A 222 26.32 -7.80 19.75
N GLU A 223 25.64 -6.68 19.97
CA GLU A 223 26.03 -5.72 21.01
C GLU A 223 25.81 -6.30 22.41
N ASP A 224 24.72 -7.05 22.58
CA ASP A 224 24.29 -7.51 23.88
C ASP A 224 23.51 -8.82 23.83
N GLU A 225 24.26 -9.92 23.68
CA GLU A 225 23.72 -11.29 23.71
C GLU A 225 22.89 -11.56 24.98
N PHE A 226 23.25 -10.97 26.13
CA PHE A 226 22.50 -11.13 27.37
C PHE A 226 21.12 -10.47 27.28
N MET A 227 21.03 -9.22 26.82
CA MET A 227 19.75 -8.53 26.63
C MET A 227 18.90 -9.20 25.55
N TRP A 228 19.54 -9.68 24.49
CA TRP A 228 18.87 -10.47 23.45
C TRP A 228 18.26 -11.74 24.05
N TYR A 229 19.03 -12.53 24.78
CA TYR A 229 18.55 -13.76 25.43
C TYR A 229 17.41 -13.49 26.42
N LEU A 230 17.52 -12.45 27.25
CA LEU A 230 16.48 -12.10 28.23
C LEU A 230 15.16 -11.74 27.55
N THR A 231 15.21 -10.96 26.47
CA THR A 231 14.01 -10.58 25.71
C THR A 231 13.46 -11.74 24.88
N GLU A 232 14.30 -12.66 24.41
CA GLU A 232 13.89 -13.92 23.75
C GLU A 232 13.13 -14.82 24.73
N CYS A 233 13.55 -14.87 26.00
CA CYS A 233 12.82 -15.61 27.04
C CYS A 233 11.39 -15.08 27.25
N CYS A 234 11.17 -13.77 27.06
CA CYS A 234 9.86 -13.13 27.24
C CYS A 234 8.96 -13.23 26.00
N THR A 235 9.54 -13.33 24.80
CA THR A 235 8.83 -13.16 23.52
C THR A 235 8.81 -14.42 22.67
N GLY A 236 9.83 -15.26 22.79
CA GLY A 236 10.02 -16.50 22.06
C GLY A 236 9.01 -17.57 22.47
N SER A 237 8.59 -18.38 21.50
CA SER A 237 7.78 -19.58 21.76
C SER A 237 8.62 -20.82 21.56
N TRP A 238 8.50 -21.76 22.49
CA TRP A 238 9.39 -22.92 22.58
C TRP A 238 8.65 -24.21 22.19
N LYS A 239 9.29 -25.04 21.37
CA LYS A 239 8.84 -26.41 21.08
C LYS A 239 10.04 -27.32 21.05
N ASN A 240 9.98 -28.43 21.80
CA ASN A 240 11.07 -29.41 21.89
C ASN A 240 12.44 -28.77 22.24
N GLY A 241 12.45 -27.77 23.14
CA GLY A 241 13.67 -27.10 23.58
C GLY A 241 14.30 -26.14 22.57
N LYS A 242 13.65 -25.90 21.42
CA LYS A 242 14.08 -24.90 20.42
C LYS A 242 13.08 -23.75 20.34
N VAL A 243 13.60 -22.54 20.14
CA VAL A 243 12.79 -21.35 19.89
C VAL A 243 12.23 -21.44 18.46
N ILE A 244 10.94 -21.19 18.31
CA ILE A 244 10.24 -21.11 17.03
C ILE A 244 9.99 -19.63 16.69
N ILE A 245 10.36 -19.24 15.48
CA ILE A 245 9.95 -17.97 14.89
C ILE A 245 8.55 -18.12 14.33
N LYS A 246 7.60 -17.34 14.86
CA LYS A 246 6.21 -17.31 14.36
C LYS A 246 6.13 -16.48 13.09
N LYS A 247 5.23 -16.87 12.18
CA LYS A 247 4.89 -16.09 10.98
C LYS A 247 4.21 -14.76 11.34
N THR A 248 3.24 -14.80 12.25
CA THR A 248 2.59 -13.61 12.83
C THR A 248 3.29 -13.22 14.13
N ARG A 249 3.81 -11.99 14.19
CA ARG A 249 4.62 -11.45 15.29
C ARG A 249 5.92 -12.25 15.57
N PRO A 250 6.89 -12.20 14.65
CA PRO A 250 8.21 -12.78 14.88
C PRO A 250 8.85 -12.19 16.14
N HIS A 251 9.32 -13.05 17.06
CA HIS A 251 9.94 -12.59 18.31
C HIS A 251 11.16 -11.68 18.09
N PRO A 252 12.02 -11.85 17.05
CA PRO A 252 13.14 -10.94 16.84
C PRO A 252 12.70 -9.48 16.60
N ILE A 253 11.59 -9.27 15.90
CA ILE A 253 11.03 -7.93 15.65
C ILE A 253 10.47 -7.33 16.95
N ILE A 254 9.82 -8.16 17.78
CA ILE A 254 9.31 -7.73 19.10
C ILE A 254 10.48 -7.35 20.02
N GLN A 255 11.57 -8.13 19.98
CA GLN A 255 12.79 -7.85 20.75
C GLN A 255 13.42 -6.53 20.34
N VAL A 256 13.52 -6.23 19.04
CA VAL A 256 13.99 -4.91 18.55
C VAL A 256 13.15 -3.78 19.13
N GLY A 257 11.82 -3.89 19.05
CA GLY A 257 10.93 -2.88 19.63
C GLY A 257 11.12 -2.71 21.15
N ALA A 258 11.21 -3.82 21.89
CA ALA A 258 11.37 -3.80 23.33
C ALA A 258 12.74 -3.23 23.76
N ILE A 259 13.82 -3.70 23.15
CA ILE A 259 15.19 -3.24 23.45
C ILE A 259 15.31 -1.75 23.10
N SER A 260 14.81 -1.33 21.94
CA SER A 260 14.87 0.08 21.54
C SER A 260 14.05 0.98 22.47
N SER A 261 12.87 0.53 22.92
CA SER A 261 12.08 1.25 23.92
C SER A 261 12.82 1.41 25.25
N PHE A 262 13.53 0.37 25.70
CA PHE A 262 14.36 0.46 26.90
C PHE A 262 15.54 1.43 26.72
N ILE A 263 16.20 1.41 25.57
CA ILE A 263 17.29 2.32 25.24
C ILE A 263 16.80 3.78 25.24
N LEU A 264 15.71 4.08 24.52
CA LEU A 264 15.13 5.42 24.43
C LEU A 264 14.66 5.92 25.80
N SER A 265 14.09 5.03 26.61
CA SER A 265 13.67 5.34 27.98
C SER A 265 14.85 5.64 28.92
N ARG A 266 16.03 5.05 28.68
CA ARG A 266 17.25 5.34 29.45
C ARG A 266 17.93 6.62 29.01
N ASN A 267 17.90 6.91 27.71
CA ASN A 267 18.51 8.09 27.14
C ASN A 267 17.66 8.59 25.96
N LYS A 268 16.96 9.71 26.18
CA LYS A 268 16.11 10.33 25.16
C LYS A 268 16.86 10.75 23.89
N TYR A 269 18.19 10.89 23.97
CA TYR A 269 19.06 11.22 22.84
C TYR A 269 19.52 9.99 22.07
N ALA A 270 19.38 8.78 22.62
CA ALA A 270 19.66 7.51 21.93
C ALA A 270 18.46 7.10 21.06
N SER A 271 17.99 8.02 20.22
CA SER A 271 16.76 7.88 19.44
C SER A 271 16.97 7.36 18.03
N GLY A 272 18.22 7.30 17.54
CA GLY A 272 18.54 6.99 16.15
C GLY A 272 18.25 5.56 15.70
N ASP A 273 18.11 4.60 16.62
CA ASP A 273 17.83 3.20 16.24
C ASP A 273 16.40 3.03 15.69
N LEU A 274 15.37 3.14 16.54
CA LEU A 274 13.97 2.98 16.15
C LEU A 274 13.11 4.19 16.55
N GLY A 275 13.44 4.88 17.64
CA GLY A 275 12.59 5.94 18.20
C GLY A 275 12.36 7.11 17.25
N LEU A 276 13.42 7.65 16.67
CA LEU A 276 13.38 8.77 15.74
C LEU A 276 12.86 8.33 14.36
N PRO A 277 13.36 7.24 13.75
CA PRO A 277 12.79 6.73 12.50
C PRO A 277 11.30 6.37 12.61
N LEU A 278 10.85 5.75 13.70
CA LEU A 278 9.44 5.44 13.92
C LEU A 278 8.60 6.72 14.13
N GLY A 279 9.17 7.76 14.75
CA GLY A 279 8.53 9.07 14.87
C GLY A 279 8.31 9.74 13.51
N ILE A 280 9.31 9.72 12.65
CA ILE A 280 9.23 10.22 11.27
C ILE A 280 8.25 9.38 10.44
N TRP A 281 8.28 8.05 10.58
CA TRP A 281 7.34 7.14 9.90
C TRP A 281 5.88 7.39 10.32
N LEU A 282 5.61 7.57 11.62
CA LEU A 282 4.28 7.94 12.10
C LEU A 282 3.82 9.32 11.57
N PHE A 283 4.76 10.25 11.36
CA PHE A 283 4.48 11.53 10.72
C PHE A 283 4.11 11.34 9.24
N ALA A 284 4.90 10.59 8.49
CA ALA A 284 4.66 10.29 7.08
C ALA A 284 3.32 9.55 6.84
N CYS A 285 2.97 8.61 7.72
CA CYS A 285 1.69 7.89 7.66
C CYS A 285 0.47 8.71 8.12
N ARG A 286 0.63 10.00 8.43
CA ARG A 286 -0.40 10.88 9.01
C ARG A 286 -1.11 10.29 10.22
N ALA A 287 -0.37 9.59 11.07
CA ALA A 287 -0.94 9.06 12.29
C ALA A 287 -1.56 10.20 13.11
N HIS A 288 -2.77 9.97 13.64
CA HIS A 288 -3.44 10.92 14.51
C HIS A 288 -2.52 11.33 15.68
N VAL A 289 -2.61 12.59 16.13
CA VAL A 289 -1.71 13.15 17.17
C VAL A 289 -1.69 12.31 18.45
N ASP A 290 -2.82 11.70 18.80
CA ASP A 290 -2.92 10.84 19.99
C ASP A 290 -2.16 9.53 19.83
N ILE A 291 -2.09 8.95 18.63
CA ILE A 291 -1.30 7.75 18.36
C ILE A 291 0.17 8.06 18.57
N LYS A 292 0.66 9.18 18.00
CA LYS A 292 2.04 9.64 18.18
C LYS A 292 2.38 9.89 19.65
N ARG A 293 1.46 10.50 20.41
CA ARG A 293 1.61 10.71 21.86
C ARG A 293 1.65 9.41 22.64
N VAL A 294 0.80 8.43 22.31
CA VAL A 294 0.77 7.11 22.95
C VAL A 294 2.07 6.36 22.69
N PHE A 295 2.54 6.30 21.45
CA PHE A 295 3.79 5.61 21.10
C PHE A 295 5.02 6.29 21.71
N CYS A 296 5.03 7.62 21.79
CA CYS A 296 6.06 8.35 22.51
C CYS A 296 6.07 8.02 24.01
N ARG A 297 4.89 7.95 24.64
CA ARG A 297 4.77 7.56 26.06
C ARG A 297 5.14 6.11 26.33
N PHE A 298 5.00 5.23 25.36
CA PHE A 298 5.51 3.85 25.43
C PHE A 298 7.02 3.74 25.17
N GLY A 299 7.70 4.86 24.87
CA GLY A 299 9.11 4.86 24.53
C GLY A 299 9.41 4.24 23.16
N TYR A 300 8.40 4.02 22.32
CA TYR A 300 8.62 3.45 20.98
C TYR A 300 8.99 4.51 19.94
N SER A 301 8.55 5.75 20.12
CA SER A 301 8.84 6.85 19.20
C SER A 301 9.30 8.11 19.93
N VAL A 302 9.91 9.04 19.20
CA VAL A 302 10.08 10.42 19.66
C VAL A 302 8.75 11.18 19.62
N SER A 303 8.72 12.41 20.16
CA SER A 303 7.55 13.28 20.06
C SER A 303 7.34 13.78 18.62
N ASP A 304 6.09 14.15 18.29
CA ASP A 304 5.76 14.75 16.98
C ASP A 304 6.58 16.02 16.72
N SER A 305 6.84 16.82 17.76
CA SER A 305 7.72 18.00 17.66
C SER A 305 9.16 17.63 17.30
N THR A 306 9.72 16.58 17.91
CA THR A 306 11.07 16.11 17.58
C THR A 306 11.14 15.54 16.17
N ALA A 307 10.09 14.83 15.71
CA ALA A 307 10.02 14.32 14.34
C ALA A 307 9.93 15.46 13.29
N ARG A 308 9.14 16.51 13.55
CA ARG A 308 9.05 17.69 12.67
C ARG A 308 10.38 18.44 12.59
N ASN A 309 10.98 18.73 13.74
CA ASN A 309 12.29 19.38 13.79
C ASN A 309 13.37 18.59 13.02
N ALA A 310 13.34 17.26 13.14
CA ALA A 310 14.23 16.37 12.39
C ALA A 310 14.01 16.49 10.88
N LEU A 311 12.74 16.53 10.43
CA LEU A 311 12.40 16.74 9.01
C LEU A 311 12.83 18.12 8.51
N ASP A 312 12.72 19.17 9.31
CA ASP A 312 13.21 20.51 8.96
C ASP A 312 14.73 20.48 8.73
N THR A 313 15.48 19.83 9.63
CA THR A 313 16.94 19.68 9.51
C THR A 313 17.34 18.88 8.27
N LEU A 314 16.64 17.79 7.99
CA LEU A 314 16.85 16.99 6.77
C LEU A 314 16.55 17.79 5.50
N THR A 315 15.51 18.63 5.54
CA THR A 315 15.13 19.51 4.43
C THR A 315 16.19 20.58 4.19
N GLU A 316 16.69 21.24 5.24
CA GLU A 316 17.78 22.22 5.13
C GLU A 316 19.04 21.61 4.51
N SER A 317 19.44 20.42 4.97
CA SER A 317 20.59 19.69 4.42
C SER A 317 20.39 19.32 2.94
N SER A 318 19.21 18.79 2.59
CA SER A 318 18.87 18.40 1.21
C SER A 318 18.84 19.63 0.27
N LEU A 319 18.32 20.76 0.74
CA LEU A 319 18.30 22.01 -0.01
C LEU A 319 19.69 22.61 -0.17
N ALA A 320 20.56 22.49 0.84
CA ALA A 320 21.95 22.93 0.73
C ALA A 320 22.72 22.10 -0.32
N ALA A 321 22.58 20.78 -0.27
CA ALA A 321 23.14 19.87 -1.27
C ALA A 321 22.60 20.16 -2.68
N LEU A 322 21.27 20.32 -2.82
CA LEU A 322 20.66 20.70 -4.09
C LEU A 322 21.21 22.04 -4.61
N ARG A 323 21.35 23.06 -3.76
CA ARG A 323 21.91 24.36 -4.18
C ARG A 323 23.36 24.27 -4.62
N GLU A 324 24.16 23.43 -3.96
CA GLU A 324 25.54 23.17 -4.35
C GLU A 324 25.60 22.46 -5.71
N GLN A 325 24.83 21.38 -5.86
CA GLN A 325 24.72 20.64 -7.11
C GLN A 325 24.20 21.52 -8.26
N VAL A 326 23.18 22.36 -8.02
CA VAL A 326 22.66 23.36 -8.97
C VAL A 326 23.74 24.36 -9.39
N ARG A 327 24.57 24.83 -8.45
CA ARG A 327 25.70 25.71 -8.78
C ARG A 327 26.76 25.00 -9.61
N ASP A 328 27.08 23.76 -9.29
CA ASP A 328 28.06 22.96 -10.02
C ASP A 328 27.59 22.65 -11.45
N ALA A 329 26.34 22.20 -11.63
CA ALA A 329 25.78 21.96 -12.97
C ALA A 329 25.66 23.26 -13.77
N ALA A 330 25.31 24.38 -13.12
CA ALA A 330 25.31 25.69 -13.78
C ALA A 330 26.72 26.12 -14.23
N GLN A 331 27.77 25.81 -13.47
CA GLN A 331 29.16 26.03 -13.89
C GLN A 331 29.58 25.13 -15.06
N ARG A 332 29.05 23.90 -15.12
CA ARG A 332 29.26 22.97 -16.24
C ARG A 332 28.40 23.28 -17.47
N GLY A 333 27.38 24.15 -17.34
CA GLY A 333 26.44 24.47 -18.42
C GLY A 333 25.41 23.37 -18.69
N GLU A 334 25.13 22.53 -17.69
CA GLU A 334 24.26 21.35 -17.80
C GLU A 334 22.91 21.60 -17.10
N VAL A 335 21.82 21.06 -17.66
CA VAL A 335 20.48 21.10 -17.04
C VAL A 335 20.22 19.78 -16.32
N GLU A 336 20.36 19.79 -15.00
CA GLU A 336 20.18 18.59 -14.16
C GLU A 336 18.85 18.57 -13.36
N TRP A 337 18.00 19.61 -13.48
CA TRP A 337 16.78 19.78 -12.68
C TRP A 337 15.61 20.37 -13.48
N GLY A 338 14.38 19.95 -13.14
CA GLY A 338 13.13 20.51 -13.67
C GLY A 338 12.19 21.01 -12.54
N LYS A 339 11.36 22.01 -12.84
CA LYS A 339 10.28 22.51 -11.96
C LYS A 339 8.93 22.07 -12.54
N VAL A 340 8.01 21.63 -11.68
CA VAL A 340 6.63 21.25 -12.05
C VAL A 340 5.66 22.18 -11.32
N LEU A 341 4.66 22.74 -12.03
CA LEU A 341 3.65 23.67 -11.51
C LEU A 341 2.23 23.16 -11.85
N ASP A 342 1.23 23.47 -11.00
CA ASP A 342 -0.19 23.07 -11.14
C ASP A 342 -1.09 24.32 -11.32
N ASN A 343 -2.08 24.28 -12.24
CA ASN A 343 -2.83 25.45 -12.74
C ASN A 343 -4.34 25.20 -12.90
N VAL A 344 -5.17 25.78 -12.03
CA VAL A 344 -6.67 25.70 -12.09
C VAL A 344 -7.30 26.84 -12.91
N GLN A 345 -6.54 27.85 -13.34
CA GLN A 345 -7.09 29.07 -13.97
C GLN A 345 -7.32 29.00 -15.49
N SER A 346 -7.01 27.89 -16.15
CA SER A 346 -7.04 27.84 -17.62
C SER A 346 -8.41 27.46 -18.22
N ILE A 347 -9.35 26.86 -17.47
CA ILE A 347 -10.64 26.41 -18.04
C ILE A 347 -11.45 27.58 -18.62
N ASP A 348 -11.74 27.52 -19.92
CA ASP A 348 -12.66 28.42 -20.59
C ASP A 348 -14.11 27.98 -20.29
N TRP A 349 -14.62 28.46 -19.15
CA TRP A 349 -15.96 28.16 -18.62
C TRP A 349 -17.08 28.67 -19.52
N THR A 350 -16.89 29.79 -20.22
CA THR A 350 -17.86 30.31 -21.18
C THR A 350 -18.17 29.28 -22.25
N HIS A 351 -17.11 28.71 -22.85
CA HIS A 351 -17.28 27.67 -23.86
C HIS A 351 -17.98 26.41 -23.32
N ILE A 352 -17.66 25.99 -22.10
CA ILE A 352 -18.32 24.84 -21.45
C ILE A 352 -19.80 25.11 -21.21
N HIS A 353 -20.14 26.32 -20.79
CA HIS A 353 -21.54 26.73 -20.62
C HIS A 353 -22.27 26.70 -21.97
N ASP A 354 -21.68 27.25 -23.03
CA ASP A 354 -22.31 27.28 -24.37
C ASP A 354 -22.51 25.88 -24.97
N ILE A 355 -21.56 24.97 -24.76
CA ILE A 355 -21.72 23.54 -25.11
C ILE A 355 -22.89 22.94 -24.34
N THR A 356 -22.97 23.18 -23.02
CA THR A 356 -24.04 22.66 -22.17
C THR A 356 -25.41 23.19 -22.60
N HIS A 357 -25.53 24.49 -22.84
CA HIS A 357 -26.76 25.13 -23.33
C HIS A 357 -27.21 24.50 -24.65
N SER A 358 -26.27 24.32 -25.58
CA SER A 358 -26.56 23.75 -26.90
C SER A 358 -26.98 22.29 -26.83
N HIS A 359 -26.44 21.53 -25.88
CA HIS A 359 -26.91 20.17 -25.61
C HIS A 359 -28.34 20.15 -25.05
N PHE A 360 -28.70 21.07 -24.15
CA PHE A 360 -30.09 21.19 -23.67
C PHE A 360 -31.06 21.56 -24.79
N VAL A 361 -30.65 22.44 -25.71
CA VAL A 361 -31.44 22.76 -26.92
C VAL A 361 -31.58 21.54 -27.84
N ARG A 362 -30.50 20.79 -28.08
CA ARG A 362 -30.54 19.57 -28.91
C ARG A 362 -31.53 18.54 -28.36
N VAL A 363 -31.64 18.41 -27.03
CA VAL A 363 -32.61 17.50 -26.39
C VAL A 363 -34.05 17.90 -26.72
N VAL A 364 -34.46 19.15 -26.49
CA VAL A 364 -35.85 19.57 -26.75
C VAL A 364 -36.19 19.57 -28.24
N VAL A 365 -35.24 19.96 -29.09
CA VAL A 365 -35.42 19.95 -30.56
C VAL A 365 -35.62 18.53 -31.09
N ASN A 366 -34.86 17.55 -30.59
CA ASN A 366 -35.01 16.15 -30.99
C ASN A 366 -36.26 15.49 -30.39
N TYR A 367 -36.77 16.00 -29.27
CA TYR A 367 -37.94 15.46 -28.60
C TYR A 367 -39.24 15.83 -29.31
N HIS A 368 -39.36 17.06 -29.84
CA HIS A 368 -40.60 17.55 -30.45
C HIS A 368 -40.54 17.70 -31.98
N PRO A 369 -41.43 17.04 -32.76
CA PRO A 369 -41.41 17.11 -34.22
C PRO A 369 -41.51 18.52 -34.82
N ARG A 370 -42.31 19.41 -34.22
CA ARG A 370 -42.45 20.79 -34.72
C ARG A 370 -41.16 21.62 -34.63
N LEU A 371 -40.21 21.22 -33.78
CA LEU A 371 -38.91 21.88 -33.66
C LEU A 371 -37.84 21.32 -34.62
N ASN A 372 -38.15 20.24 -35.36
CA ASN A 372 -37.19 19.57 -36.24
C ASN A 372 -36.51 20.50 -37.25
N HIS A 373 -37.19 21.57 -37.68
CA HIS A 373 -36.66 22.58 -38.59
C HIS A 373 -35.40 23.28 -38.05
N LEU A 374 -35.19 23.28 -36.71
CA LEU A 374 -33.99 23.82 -36.06
C LEU A 374 -32.82 22.83 -36.01
N SER A 375 -33.02 21.54 -36.28
CA SER A 375 -31.99 20.50 -36.12
C SER A 375 -30.73 20.78 -36.95
N ALA A 376 -30.91 21.32 -38.17
CA ALA A 376 -29.80 21.72 -39.03
C ALA A 376 -29.01 22.89 -38.44
N GLN A 377 -29.70 23.90 -37.89
CA GLN A 377 -29.08 25.07 -37.27
C GLN A 377 -28.33 24.68 -35.99
N VAL A 378 -28.91 23.82 -35.15
CA VAL A 378 -28.26 23.28 -33.95
C VAL A 378 -26.99 22.50 -34.34
N SER A 379 -27.08 21.64 -35.35
CA SER A 379 -25.92 20.88 -35.84
C SER A 379 -24.82 21.81 -36.38
N GLU A 380 -25.19 22.88 -37.08
CA GLU A 380 -24.25 23.86 -37.60
C GLU A 380 -23.59 24.67 -36.49
N HIS A 381 -24.34 25.04 -35.44
CA HIS A 381 -23.81 25.73 -34.27
C HIS A 381 -22.71 24.91 -33.57
N PHE A 382 -22.91 23.60 -33.41
CA PHE A 382 -21.87 22.69 -32.90
C PHE A 382 -20.65 22.60 -33.83
N ARG A 383 -20.84 22.67 -35.14
CA ARG A 383 -19.77 22.53 -36.15
C ARG A 383 -18.99 23.82 -36.41
N THR A 384 -19.52 24.97 -36.04
CA THR A 384 -18.93 26.27 -36.32
C THR A 384 -18.58 27.00 -35.03
N THR A 385 -19.58 27.53 -34.34
CA THR A 385 -19.40 28.36 -33.15
C THR A 385 -18.72 27.62 -32.00
N LEU A 386 -19.06 26.34 -31.78
CA LEU A 386 -18.56 25.56 -30.65
C LEU A 386 -17.40 24.62 -31.00
N ALA A 387 -16.98 24.55 -32.25
CA ALA A 387 -15.92 23.63 -32.63
C ALA A 387 -14.54 24.27 -32.38
N LYS A 388 -13.78 23.76 -31.39
CA LYS A 388 -12.40 24.21 -31.12
C LYS A 388 -11.37 23.61 -32.07
N HIS A 389 -11.50 22.33 -32.38
CA HIS A 389 -10.64 21.63 -33.33
C HIS A 389 -11.50 20.67 -34.15
N ARG A 390 -11.46 20.82 -35.48
CA ARG A 390 -12.27 20.01 -36.40
C ARG A 390 -11.38 19.10 -37.21
N LEU A 391 -11.66 17.81 -37.11
CA LEU A 391 -11.02 16.84 -37.96
C LEU A 391 -11.61 16.90 -39.38
N PRO A 392 -10.77 16.91 -40.43
CA PRO A 392 -11.26 16.76 -41.78
C PRO A 392 -11.80 15.33 -41.96
N PRO A 393 -12.84 15.12 -42.79
CA PRO A 393 -13.40 13.80 -43.08
C PRO A 393 -12.48 13.02 -44.03
N ILE A 394 -11.21 12.87 -43.68
CA ILE A 394 -10.21 12.19 -44.50
C ILE A 394 -10.05 10.77 -43.98
N LYS A 395 -10.10 9.81 -44.90
CA LYS A 395 -9.81 8.42 -44.58
C LYS A 395 -8.35 8.28 -44.17
N LYS A 396 -8.10 7.74 -42.99
CA LYS A 396 -6.73 7.51 -42.50
C LYS A 396 -6.18 6.17 -42.93
N ALA A 397 -4.90 6.15 -43.28
CA ALA A 397 -4.15 4.92 -43.48
C ALA A 397 -3.89 4.27 -42.11
N LEU A 398 -4.15 2.97 -42.01
CA LEU A 398 -3.98 2.20 -40.79
C LEU A 398 -3.37 0.84 -41.15
N GLN A 399 -2.30 0.48 -40.44
CA GLN A 399 -1.61 -0.80 -40.61
C GLN A 399 -1.53 -1.50 -39.26
N PRO A 400 -2.30 -2.58 -39.04
CA PRO A 400 -2.15 -3.43 -37.87
C PRO A 400 -0.76 -4.09 -37.88
N LEU A 401 -0.13 -4.15 -36.72
CA LEU A 401 1.13 -4.85 -36.54
C LEU A 401 0.88 -6.33 -36.15
N PRO A 402 1.85 -7.22 -36.36
CA PRO A 402 1.84 -8.56 -35.76
C PRO A 402 1.58 -8.53 -34.25
N THR A 403 0.87 -9.52 -33.70
CA THR A 403 0.64 -9.63 -32.25
C THR A 403 1.90 -9.97 -31.47
N ASN A 404 1.90 -9.74 -30.15
CA ASN A 404 2.85 -10.35 -29.21
C ASN A 404 2.13 -10.80 -27.93
N SER A 405 2.72 -11.74 -27.19
CA SER A 405 2.20 -12.21 -25.88
C SER A 405 2.82 -11.46 -24.69
N GLU A 406 3.48 -10.33 -24.92
CA GLU A 406 4.16 -9.61 -23.85
C GLU A 406 3.15 -8.98 -22.89
N ARG A 407 3.50 -8.99 -21.60
CA ARG A 407 2.63 -8.41 -20.57
C ARG A 407 2.85 -6.92 -20.47
N GLU A 408 1.98 -6.17 -21.11
CA GLU A 408 2.05 -4.72 -21.20
C GLU A 408 2.11 -3.99 -19.83
N VAL A 409 1.49 -4.55 -18.79
CA VAL A 409 1.52 -3.98 -17.42
C VAL A 409 2.83 -4.20 -16.67
N GLU A 410 3.70 -5.08 -17.17
CA GLU A 410 5.02 -5.35 -16.60
C GLU A 410 6.09 -4.54 -17.34
N ASN A 411 6.98 -3.85 -16.63
CA ASN A 411 8.01 -3.00 -17.28
C ASN A 411 8.82 -3.76 -18.34
N LYS A 412 9.19 -5.02 -18.05
CA LYS A 412 9.95 -5.84 -18.98
C LYS A 412 9.11 -6.28 -20.18
N GLY A 413 7.85 -6.62 -19.94
CA GLY A 413 6.90 -6.97 -21.01
C GLY A 413 6.63 -5.77 -21.92
N MET A 414 6.31 -4.60 -21.37
CA MET A 414 6.18 -3.35 -22.13
C MET A 414 7.43 -3.06 -22.97
N GLN A 415 8.63 -3.13 -22.37
CA GLN A 415 9.88 -2.88 -23.10
C GLN A 415 10.09 -3.86 -24.26
N ASN A 416 9.91 -5.16 -23.99
CA ASN A 416 10.05 -6.18 -25.03
C ASN A 416 9.01 -5.99 -26.14
N GLY A 417 7.75 -5.72 -25.78
CA GLY A 417 6.66 -5.51 -26.71
C GLY A 417 6.90 -4.29 -27.61
N LEU A 418 7.38 -3.17 -27.05
CA LEU A 418 7.76 -1.99 -27.82
C LEU A 418 8.87 -2.28 -28.81
N PHE A 419 10.00 -2.83 -28.36
CA PHE A 419 11.12 -3.12 -29.25
C PHE A 419 10.77 -4.15 -30.31
N ASP A 420 9.86 -5.05 -29.99
CA ASP A 420 9.30 -5.99 -30.94
C ASP A 420 8.46 -5.31 -32.03
N PHE A 421 7.54 -4.42 -31.65
CA PHE A 421 6.79 -3.59 -32.61
C PHE A 421 7.69 -2.66 -33.44
N ASP A 422 8.70 -2.06 -32.81
CA ASP A 422 9.68 -1.20 -33.47
C ASP A 422 10.48 -1.95 -34.54
N ASN A 423 10.90 -3.18 -34.25
CA ASN A 423 11.53 -4.06 -35.23
C ASN A 423 10.59 -4.38 -36.40
N MET A 424 9.28 -4.56 -36.13
CA MET A 424 8.29 -4.83 -37.18
C MET A 424 8.05 -3.63 -38.09
N MET A 425 8.15 -2.40 -37.56
CA MET A 425 8.03 -1.17 -38.35
C MET A 425 9.20 -0.96 -39.31
N GLY A 426 10.33 -1.68 -39.12
CA GLY A 426 11.44 -1.70 -40.06
C GLY A 426 12.24 -0.40 -40.14
N VAL A 427 12.17 0.44 -39.11
CA VAL A 427 12.90 1.71 -39.05
C VAL A 427 14.38 1.43 -38.75
N GLU A 428 15.28 1.91 -39.63
CA GLU A 428 16.72 1.72 -39.50
C GLU A 428 17.28 2.45 -38.26
N ARG A 429 18.22 1.82 -37.54
CA ARG A 429 18.76 2.27 -36.24
C ARG A 429 19.31 3.70 -36.24
N ASP A 430 19.84 4.16 -37.35
CA ASP A 430 20.40 5.49 -37.57
C ASP A 430 19.34 6.60 -37.75
N ARG A 431 18.10 6.24 -38.04
CA ARG A 431 16.99 7.19 -38.21
C ARG A 431 16.17 7.44 -36.93
N TRP A 432 16.33 6.61 -35.91
CA TRP A 432 15.59 6.70 -34.66
C TRP A 432 15.85 7.99 -33.89
N ASP A 433 17.08 8.51 -33.94
CA ASP A 433 17.45 9.77 -33.26
C ASP A 433 16.69 10.99 -33.82
N ASN A 434 16.09 10.86 -35.01
CA ASN A 434 15.33 11.93 -35.69
C ASN A 434 13.82 11.65 -35.75
N LEU A 435 13.33 10.61 -35.10
CA LEU A 435 11.91 10.22 -35.16
C LEU A 435 11.26 10.35 -33.78
N LEU A 436 10.12 11.03 -33.74
CA LEU A 436 9.23 11.04 -32.58
C LEU A 436 8.13 10.01 -32.79
N LEU A 437 8.07 9.00 -31.92
CA LEU A 437 6.98 8.03 -31.92
C LEU A 437 5.88 8.47 -30.96
N TRP A 438 4.64 8.17 -31.31
CA TRP A 438 3.49 8.44 -30.45
C TRP A 438 2.77 7.14 -30.12
N ASN A 439 2.92 6.71 -28.87
CA ASN A 439 2.31 5.50 -28.34
C ASN A 439 1.11 5.86 -27.48
N ARG A 440 0.06 5.05 -27.59
CA ARG A 440 -1.24 5.32 -26.96
C ARG A 440 -1.85 4.03 -26.47
N GLY A 441 -2.67 4.14 -25.42
CA GLY A 441 -3.36 2.99 -24.86
C GLY A 441 -4.27 3.37 -23.72
N ASP A 442 -4.71 2.36 -22.99
CA ASP A 442 -5.49 2.57 -21.77
C ASP A 442 -4.62 3.21 -20.65
N GLY A 443 -5.24 3.48 -19.50
CA GLY A 443 -4.52 4.06 -18.37
C GLY A 443 -3.36 3.20 -17.84
N ALA A 444 -3.47 1.87 -17.90
CA ALA A 444 -2.44 0.95 -17.42
C ALA A 444 -1.24 0.89 -18.39
N SER A 445 -1.52 0.86 -19.69
CA SER A 445 -0.55 1.02 -20.78
C SER A 445 0.26 2.30 -20.61
N HIS A 446 -0.45 3.43 -20.50
CA HIS A 446 0.17 4.75 -20.36
C HIS A 446 1.03 4.85 -19.10
N ALA A 447 0.53 4.38 -17.95
CA ALA A 447 1.28 4.38 -16.70
C ALA A 447 2.55 3.53 -16.75
N THR A 448 2.47 2.38 -17.42
CA THR A 448 3.64 1.50 -17.57
C THR A 448 4.66 2.10 -18.51
N MET A 449 4.23 2.76 -19.58
CA MET A 449 5.11 3.52 -20.48
C MET A 449 5.88 4.62 -19.75
N MET A 450 5.18 5.46 -18.98
CA MET A 450 5.79 6.56 -18.23
C MET A 450 6.78 6.03 -17.18
N ARG A 451 6.45 4.91 -16.51
CA ARG A 451 7.34 4.24 -15.56
C ARG A 451 8.59 3.70 -16.25
N LEU A 452 8.43 3.09 -17.43
CA LEU A 452 9.51 2.53 -18.21
C LEU A 452 10.47 3.63 -18.69
N GLN A 453 9.97 4.77 -19.18
CA GLN A 453 10.79 5.92 -19.56
C GLN A 453 11.63 6.44 -18.39
N ARG A 454 11.07 6.52 -17.19
CA ARG A 454 11.83 6.92 -15.98
C ARG A 454 12.94 5.93 -15.64
N ILE A 455 12.68 4.62 -15.75
CA ILE A 455 13.69 3.58 -15.49
C ILE A 455 14.81 3.64 -16.52
N LEU A 456 14.47 3.89 -17.80
CA LEU A 456 15.43 3.86 -18.90
C LEU A 456 16.10 5.22 -19.17
N ALA A 457 15.75 6.28 -18.42
CA ALA A 457 16.21 7.65 -18.65
C ALA A 457 17.74 7.79 -18.73
N THR A 458 18.48 7.02 -17.93
CA THR A 458 19.96 7.03 -17.89
C THR A 458 20.61 6.28 -19.04
N THR A 459 19.84 5.57 -19.88
CA THR A 459 20.37 4.86 -21.05
C THR A 459 20.89 5.89 -22.07
N PRO A 460 22.14 5.78 -22.55
CA PRO A 460 22.73 6.82 -23.41
C PRO A 460 22.04 7.00 -24.78
N ASN A 461 21.47 5.92 -25.31
CA ASN A 461 20.87 5.89 -26.63
C ASN A 461 19.39 6.33 -26.58
N ILE A 462 18.98 7.22 -27.49
CA ILE A 462 17.62 7.81 -27.52
C ILE A 462 16.54 6.73 -27.67
N TYR A 463 16.75 5.78 -28.58
CA TYR A 463 15.83 4.66 -28.82
C TYR A 463 15.69 3.76 -27.58
N HIS A 464 16.79 3.30 -26.99
CA HIS A 464 16.73 2.44 -25.81
C HIS A 464 16.28 3.16 -24.53
N SER A 465 16.43 4.48 -24.47
CA SER A 465 15.90 5.31 -23.37
C SER A 465 14.43 5.69 -23.56
N LEU A 466 13.85 5.43 -24.74
CA LEU A 466 12.49 5.82 -25.13
C LEU A 466 12.22 7.33 -25.02
N ARG A 467 13.27 8.17 -25.07
CA ARG A 467 13.13 9.63 -24.97
C ARG A 467 12.42 10.25 -26.16
N ASN A 468 12.42 9.55 -27.29
CA ASN A 468 11.72 9.93 -28.50
C ASN A 468 10.29 9.35 -28.58
N VAL A 469 9.78 8.76 -27.51
CA VAL A 469 8.40 8.26 -27.44
C VAL A 469 7.55 9.25 -26.64
N VAL A 470 6.45 9.71 -27.24
CA VAL A 470 5.37 10.41 -26.54
C VAL A 470 4.31 9.39 -26.18
N SER A 471 3.88 9.35 -24.93
CA SER A 471 2.80 8.48 -24.47
C SER A 471 1.58 9.30 -24.10
N THR A 472 0.39 8.90 -24.53
CA THR A 472 -0.86 9.56 -24.08
C THR A 472 -1.97 8.56 -23.78
N PRO A 473 -2.85 8.84 -22.80
CA PRO A 473 -4.07 8.07 -22.59
C PRO A 473 -5.05 8.25 -23.75
N GLU A 474 -5.87 7.23 -24.00
CA GLU A 474 -6.90 7.25 -25.04
C GLU A 474 -8.31 7.60 -24.52
N TRP A 475 -9.16 8.08 -25.44
CA TRP A 475 -10.44 8.69 -25.06
C TRP A 475 -11.54 7.70 -24.69
N TRP A 476 -11.59 6.51 -25.29
CA TRP A 476 -12.68 5.58 -24.97
C TRP A 476 -12.53 5.03 -23.55
N HIS A 477 -11.34 4.56 -23.17
CA HIS A 477 -11.08 4.11 -21.80
C HIS A 477 -11.23 5.23 -20.76
N THR A 478 -10.82 6.46 -21.10
CA THR A 478 -11.09 7.65 -20.26
C THR A 478 -12.59 7.81 -20.02
N LYS A 479 -13.42 7.83 -21.08
CA LYS A 479 -14.88 7.93 -20.96
C LYS A 479 -15.51 6.73 -20.22
N ALA A 480 -15.02 5.52 -20.46
CA ALA A 480 -15.52 4.33 -19.79
C ALA A 480 -15.21 4.36 -18.28
N THR A 481 -14.04 4.86 -17.91
CA THR A 481 -13.64 5.05 -16.51
C THR A 481 -14.48 6.13 -15.84
N ASP A 482 -14.76 7.24 -16.52
CA ASP A 482 -15.66 8.28 -16.01
C ASP A 482 -17.09 7.77 -15.81
N LEU A 483 -17.62 7.00 -16.78
CA LEU A 483 -18.92 6.36 -16.66
C LEU A 483 -18.98 5.41 -15.45
N ASN A 484 -17.92 4.63 -15.20
CA ASN A 484 -17.83 3.78 -14.01
C ASN A 484 -17.80 4.60 -12.72
N SER A 485 -17.05 5.71 -12.70
CA SER A 485 -17.02 6.64 -11.57
C SER A 485 -18.42 7.21 -11.28
N CYS A 486 -19.10 7.72 -12.31
CA CYS A 486 -20.47 8.22 -12.20
C CYS A 486 -21.42 7.12 -11.69
N ALA A 487 -21.29 5.90 -12.21
CA ALA A 487 -22.16 4.80 -11.81
C ALA A 487 -21.96 4.42 -10.32
N SER A 488 -20.70 4.30 -9.89
CA SER A 488 -20.33 3.98 -8.51
C SER A 488 -20.84 5.03 -7.51
N ASN A 489 -20.82 6.30 -7.89
CA ASN A 489 -21.18 7.40 -7.00
C ASN A 489 -22.69 7.67 -6.96
N HIS A 490 -23.41 7.56 -8.08
CA HIS A 490 -24.77 8.10 -8.20
C HIS A 490 -25.90 7.06 -8.34
N TYR A 491 -25.60 5.77 -8.54
CA TYR A 491 -26.67 4.76 -8.56
C TYR A 491 -27.30 4.51 -7.20
N GLY A 492 -26.56 4.64 -6.09
CA GLY A 492 -27.09 4.32 -4.76
C GLY A 492 -27.57 2.86 -4.63
N PRO A 493 -28.45 2.52 -3.67
CA PRO A 493 -28.96 1.15 -3.46
C PRO A 493 -29.88 0.64 -4.58
N ALA A 494 -29.95 -0.68 -4.79
CA ALA A 494 -30.76 -1.28 -5.87
C ALA A 494 -32.27 -1.00 -5.77
N ALA A 495 -32.82 -1.03 -4.54
CA ALA A 495 -34.21 -0.72 -4.24
C ALA A 495 -34.40 0.71 -3.73
N SER A 496 -33.58 1.66 -4.23
CA SER A 496 -33.66 3.05 -3.80
C SER A 496 -35.04 3.64 -4.10
N LYS A 497 -35.67 4.24 -3.08
CA LYS A 497 -36.86 5.08 -3.22
C LYS A 497 -36.52 6.56 -3.43
N ASP A 498 -35.24 6.91 -3.31
CA ASP A 498 -34.75 8.28 -3.47
C ASP A 498 -34.82 8.69 -4.96
N PRO A 499 -35.61 9.72 -5.31
CA PRO A 499 -35.76 10.17 -6.69
C PRO A 499 -34.48 10.76 -7.28
N SER A 500 -33.48 11.13 -6.48
CA SER A 500 -32.18 11.61 -6.98
C SER A 500 -31.24 10.49 -7.43
N SER A 501 -31.49 9.24 -7.02
CA SER A 501 -30.63 8.10 -7.35
C SER A 501 -30.83 7.59 -8.78
N LEU A 502 -29.75 7.23 -9.47
CA LEU A 502 -29.84 6.63 -10.82
C LEU A 502 -30.53 5.26 -10.79
N SER A 503 -30.48 4.53 -9.67
CA SER A 503 -31.20 3.26 -9.53
C SER A 503 -32.72 3.45 -9.51
N ARG A 504 -33.23 4.50 -8.86
CA ARG A 504 -34.65 4.82 -8.92
C ARG A 504 -35.07 5.19 -10.33
N SER A 505 -34.25 5.99 -11.02
CA SER A 505 -34.49 6.37 -12.41
C SER A 505 -34.45 5.16 -13.35
N SER A 506 -33.53 4.22 -13.15
CA SER A 506 -33.44 2.96 -13.92
C SER A 506 -34.71 2.11 -13.76
N ASN A 507 -35.22 1.99 -12.53
CA ASN A 507 -36.44 1.26 -12.26
C ASN A 507 -37.65 1.94 -12.91
N ALA A 508 -37.70 3.28 -12.95
CA ALA A 508 -38.78 4.03 -13.60
C ALA A 508 -38.76 3.87 -15.13
N THR A 509 -37.59 3.69 -15.74
CA THR A 509 -37.43 3.53 -17.20
C THR A 509 -37.36 2.06 -17.64
N ASN A 510 -37.59 1.10 -16.75
CA ASN A 510 -37.42 -0.34 -16.98
C ASN A 510 -36.01 -0.71 -17.52
N MET A 511 -34.99 0.06 -17.15
CA MET A 511 -33.61 -0.20 -17.52
C MET A 511 -32.90 -1.03 -16.46
N LYS A 512 -32.10 -2.00 -16.92
CA LYS A 512 -31.37 -2.88 -16.01
C LYS A 512 -30.25 -2.10 -15.33
N ARG A 513 -30.29 -2.07 -13.99
CA ARG A 513 -29.17 -1.60 -13.17
C ARG A 513 -27.90 -2.44 -13.46
N PRO A 514 -26.72 -1.83 -13.61
CA PRO A 514 -25.46 -2.58 -13.74
C PRO A 514 -25.24 -3.51 -12.55
N SER A 515 -24.84 -4.76 -12.82
CA SER A 515 -24.55 -5.76 -11.77
C SER A 515 -23.33 -5.37 -10.94
N ASN A 516 -22.35 -4.69 -11.55
CA ASN A 516 -21.15 -4.19 -10.92
C ASN A 516 -20.96 -2.69 -11.25
N LEU A 517 -21.12 -1.83 -10.24
CA LEU A 517 -20.97 -0.38 -10.44
C LEU A 517 -19.53 0.08 -10.65
N LYS A 518 -18.53 -0.74 -10.30
CA LYS A 518 -17.11 -0.42 -10.53
C LYS A 518 -16.62 -0.81 -11.92
N LYS A 519 -17.35 -1.72 -12.59
CA LYS A 519 -17.05 -2.23 -13.92
C LYS A 519 -18.37 -2.43 -14.65
N CYS A 520 -18.92 -1.32 -15.13
CA CYS A 520 -20.19 -1.31 -15.84
C CYS A 520 -20.01 -1.73 -17.30
N ASP A 521 -21.00 -2.41 -17.86
CA ASP A 521 -21.09 -2.58 -19.31
C ASP A 521 -21.30 -1.20 -19.94
N PHE A 522 -20.35 -0.74 -20.74
CA PHE A 522 -20.30 0.65 -21.22
C PHE A 522 -21.59 1.08 -21.94
N TYR A 523 -21.98 0.37 -23.01
CA TYR A 523 -23.11 0.80 -23.85
C TYR A 523 -24.48 0.74 -23.14
N PRO A 524 -24.86 -0.35 -22.44
CA PRO A 524 -26.12 -0.37 -21.71
C PRO A 524 -26.18 0.74 -20.65
N THR A 525 -25.09 0.97 -19.94
CA THR A 525 -25.03 1.96 -18.87
C THR A 525 -25.06 3.38 -19.41
N SER A 526 -24.29 3.67 -20.46
CA SER A 526 -24.25 4.97 -21.13
C SER A 526 -25.63 5.33 -21.68
N ARG A 527 -26.27 4.39 -22.40
CA ARG A 527 -27.64 4.58 -22.89
C ARG A 527 -28.62 4.88 -21.75
N SER A 528 -28.46 4.20 -20.62
CA SER A 528 -29.31 4.39 -19.45
C SER A 528 -29.14 5.77 -18.82
N MET A 529 -27.90 6.19 -18.60
CA MET A 529 -27.60 7.52 -18.06
C MET A 529 -28.02 8.64 -19.01
N ASN A 530 -27.79 8.48 -20.33
CA ASN A 530 -28.23 9.46 -21.33
C ASN A 530 -29.75 9.62 -21.32
N MET A 531 -30.50 8.52 -21.34
CA MET A 531 -31.97 8.57 -21.25
C MET A 531 -32.44 9.29 -19.98
N MET A 532 -31.81 9.01 -18.83
CA MET A 532 -32.15 9.68 -17.57
C MET A 532 -31.83 11.17 -17.64
N TRP A 533 -30.67 11.54 -18.17
CA TRP A 533 -30.26 12.93 -18.32
C TRP A 533 -31.19 13.68 -19.27
N GLU A 534 -31.51 13.13 -20.44
CA GLU A 534 -32.46 13.72 -21.40
C GLU A 534 -33.84 13.92 -20.77
N ALA A 535 -34.36 12.93 -20.05
CA ALA A 535 -35.65 13.04 -19.37
C ALA A 535 -35.65 14.16 -18.31
N ARG A 536 -34.56 14.35 -17.57
CA ARG A 536 -34.44 15.44 -16.57
C ARG A 536 -34.32 16.80 -17.23
N VAL A 537 -33.57 16.90 -18.33
CA VAL A 537 -33.46 18.13 -19.13
C VAL A 537 -34.83 18.52 -19.68
N LEU A 538 -35.63 17.57 -20.17
CA LEU A 538 -37.00 17.82 -20.63
C LEU A 538 -37.91 18.30 -19.49
N ASP A 539 -37.80 17.74 -18.29
CA ASP A 539 -38.56 18.24 -17.14
C ASP A 539 -38.15 19.68 -16.76
N CYS A 540 -36.86 20.01 -16.83
CA CYS A 540 -36.41 21.41 -16.67
C CYS A 540 -36.99 22.35 -17.75
N TRP A 541 -37.07 21.88 -19.00
CA TRP A 541 -37.73 22.64 -20.07
C TRP A 541 -39.20 22.88 -19.78
N ARG A 542 -39.92 21.85 -19.31
CA ARG A 542 -41.33 21.96 -18.89
C ARG A 542 -41.50 23.06 -17.85
N LEU A 543 -40.64 23.09 -16.83
CA LEU A 543 -40.67 24.11 -15.77
C LEU A 543 -40.36 25.52 -16.29
N VAL A 544 -39.33 25.69 -17.12
CA VAL A 544 -38.91 27.03 -17.62
C VAL A 544 -39.89 27.58 -18.67
N LEU A 545 -40.57 26.73 -19.42
CA LEU A 545 -41.61 27.13 -20.37
C LEU A 545 -42.98 27.36 -19.70
N GLY A 546 -43.12 27.04 -18.41
CA GLY A 546 -44.38 27.18 -17.69
C GLY A 546 -45.46 26.22 -18.18
N CYS A 547 -45.06 25.01 -18.58
CA CYS A 547 -45.97 23.99 -19.07
C CYS A 547 -46.44 23.09 -17.92
N ASP A 548 -47.71 23.20 -17.53
CA ASP A 548 -48.29 22.43 -16.43
C ASP A 548 -48.71 21.01 -16.82
N SER A 549 -49.00 20.76 -18.11
CA SER A 549 -49.40 19.46 -18.65
C SER A 549 -48.18 18.65 -19.11
N ASP A 550 -47.80 18.78 -20.38
CA ASP A 550 -46.68 18.10 -21.01
C ASP A 550 -46.12 18.89 -22.20
N LEU A 551 -44.83 18.72 -22.47
CA LEU A 551 -44.13 19.48 -23.52
C LEU A 551 -44.67 19.22 -24.94
N LEU A 552 -45.28 18.05 -25.20
CA LEU A 552 -45.81 17.75 -26.54
C LEU A 552 -47.02 18.62 -26.81
N THR A 553 -47.99 18.60 -25.89
CA THR A 553 -49.19 19.44 -25.98
C THR A 553 -48.83 20.92 -26.08
N TYR A 554 -47.87 21.38 -25.27
CA TYR A 554 -47.41 22.78 -25.31
C TYR A 554 -46.94 23.21 -26.70
N PHE A 555 -46.08 22.41 -27.35
CA PHE A 555 -45.58 22.79 -28.67
C PHE A 555 -46.59 22.57 -29.79
N ASP A 556 -47.54 21.64 -29.65
CA ASP A 556 -48.62 21.43 -30.63
C ASP A 556 -49.66 22.56 -30.60
N GLU A 557 -49.91 23.17 -29.45
CA GLU A 557 -50.85 24.28 -29.30
C GLU A 557 -50.29 25.65 -29.75
N LEU A 558 -48.96 25.77 -29.92
CA LEU A 558 -48.35 27.02 -30.39
C LEU A 558 -48.66 27.31 -31.86
N ALA A 559 -48.91 28.57 -32.19
CA ALA A 559 -48.96 29.01 -33.60
C ALA A 559 -47.56 28.93 -34.24
N ASP A 560 -47.49 28.77 -35.57
CA ASP A 560 -46.21 28.61 -36.28
C ASP A 560 -45.27 29.81 -36.12
N ASP A 561 -45.83 31.03 -36.02
CA ASP A 561 -45.10 32.27 -35.74
C ASP A 561 -44.69 32.44 -34.28
N ALA A 562 -45.30 31.67 -33.37
CA ALA A 562 -44.98 31.62 -31.94
C ALA A 562 -43.95 30.53 -31.59
N LEU A 563 -43.50 29.71 -32.55
CA LEU A 563 -42.45 28.73 -32.32
C LEU A 563 -41.11 29.42 -31.99
N PRO A 564 -40.36 28.91 -31.01
CA PRO A 564 -39.14 29.56 -30.56
C PRO A 564 -38.04 29.46 -31.61
N THR A 565 -37.27 30.53 -31.77
CA THR A 565 -36.04 30.53 -32.59
C THR A 565 -34.90 29.84 -31.84
N LEU A 566 -33.83 29.47 -32.55
CA LEU A 566 -32.63 28.89 -31.92
C LEU A 566 -32.05 29.79 -30.80
N ASN A 567 -31.97 31.10 -31.04
CA ASN A 567 -31.47 32.05 -30.05
C ASN A 567 -32.37 32.11 -28.80
N ASN A 568 -33.70 32.07 -28.98
CA ASN A 568 -34.63 32.02 -27.86
C ASN A 568 -34.43 30.75 -27.01
N LEU A 569 -34.22 29.60 -27.66
CA LEU A 569 -33.93 28.35 -26.97
C LEU A 569 -32.58 28.39 -26.26
N LEU A 570 -31.52 28.94 -26.87
CA LEU A 570 -30.21 29.08 -26.22
C LEU A 570 -30.25 29.98 -24.99
N GLU A 571 -30.99 31.10 -25.06
CA GLU A 571 -31.21 31.98 -23.92
C GLU A 571 -31.91 31.25 -22.77
N LYS A 572 -33.00 30.52 -23.05
CA LYS A 572 -33.72 29.72 -22.04
C LYS A 572 -32.87 28.56 -21.50
N ALA A 573 -32.05 27.94 -22.34
CA ALA A 573 -31.13 26.89 -21.92
C ALA A 573 -30.07 27.41 -20.93
N SER A 574 -29.63 28.67 -21.07
CA SER A 574 -28.75 29.31 -20.07
C SER A 574 -29.41 29.43 -18.70
N ILE A 575 -30.71 29.77 -18.67
CA ILE A 575 -31.50 29.83 -17.44
C ILE A 575 -31.63 28.43 -16.83
N ILE A 576 -31.92 27.40 -17.63
CA ILE A 576 -32.00 26.01 -17.16
C ILE A 576 -30.69 25.59 -16.49
N ARG A 577 -29.55 25.89 -17.12
CA ARG A 577 -28.22 25.52 -16.61
C ARG A 577 -27.90 26.23 -15.30
N GLU A 578 -28.10 27.54 -15.23
CA GLU A 578 -27.86 28.34 -14.02
C GLU A 578 -28.80 27.96 -12.88
N ARG A 579 -30.03 27.56 -13.16
CA ARG A 579 -31.06 27.27 -12.16
C ARG A 579 -31.05 25.81 -11.67
N TYR A 580 -30.64 24.85 -12.50
CA TYR A 580 -30.81 23.41 -12.20
C TYR A 580 -29.59 22.53 -12.45
N ALA A 581 -28.59 22.97 -13.22
CA ALA A 581 -27.54 22.09 -13.73
C ALA A 581 -26.12 22.69 -13.57
N CYS A 582 -25.87 23.33 -12.43
CA CYS A 582 -24.55 23.81 -12.06
C CYS A 582 -24.29 23.58 -10.56
N GLN A 583 -23.01 23.63 -10.16
CA GLN A 583 -22.61 23.43 -8.76
C GLN A 583 -23.25 24.46 -7.82
N THR A 584 -23.32 25.72 -8.23
CA THR A 584 -23.99 26.78 -7.47
C THR A 584 -25.48 26.50 -7.25
N ALA A 585 -26.18 25.99 -8.27
CA ALA A 585 -27.59 25.61 -8.12
C ALA A 585 -27.76 24.43 -7.14
N TYR A 586 -26.81 23.49 -7.12
CA TYR A 586 -26.80 22.40 -6.15
C TYR A 586 -26.58 22.93 -4.73
N GLU A 587 -25.59 23.80 -4.52
CA GLU A 587 -25.29 24.42 -3.22
C GLU A 587 -26.47 25.25 -2.71
N GLN A 588 -27.03 26.12 -3.57
CA GLN A 588 -28.24 26.90 -3.31
C GLN A 588 -29.45 26.01 -2.97
N SER A 589 -29.51 24.77 -3.47
CA SER A 589 -30.57 23.82 -3.11
C SER A 589 -30.43 23.18 -1.74
N LEU A 590 -29.26 23.28 -1.11
CA LEU A 590 -28.99 22.79 0.24
C LEU A 590 -29.23 23.86 1.32
N ASP A 591 -29.32 25.14 0.94
CA ASP A 591 -29.47 26.26 1.86
C ASP A 591 -30.72 27.11 1.53
N GLN A 592 -31.66 27.16 2.47
CA GLN A 592 -32.91 27.91 2.30
C GLN A 592 -32.68 29.43 2.29
N GLU A 593 -31.68 29.93 3.01
CA GLU A 593 -31.37 31.35 3.07
C GLU A 593 -30.79 31.82 1.72
N GLU A 594 -29.83 31.06 1.17
CA GLU A 594 -29.30 31.32 -0.18
C GLU A 594 -30.40 31.26 -1.25
N GLN A 595 -31.35 30.33 -1.12
CA GLN A 595 -32.48 30.23 -2.03
C GLN A 595 -33.44 31.42 -1.93
N ASP A 596 -33.69 31.92 -0.72
CA ASP A 596 -34.60 33.03 -0.49
C ASP A 596 -34.04 34.34 -1.06
N ASP A 597 -32.72 34.52 -0.95
CA ASP A 597 -31.99 35.68 -1.48
C ASP A 597 -31.61 35.58 -2.97
N ALA A 598 -31.77 34.39 -3.58
CA ALA A 598 -31.41 34.18 -4.98
C ALA A 598 -32.24 35.06 -5.95
N PRO A 599 -31.63 35.60 -7.02
CA PRO A 599 -32.34 36.38 -8.02
C PRO A 599 -33.40 35.53 -8.75
N PRO A 600 -34.50 36.14 -9.26
CA PRO A 600 -35.59 35.40 -9.91
C PRO A 600 -35.15 34.49 -11.06
N ARG A 601 -34.01 34.81 -11.71
CA ARG A 601 -33.43 34.02 -12.80
C ARG A 601 -32.89 32.67 -12.32
N THR A 602 -32.28 32.57 -11.13
CA THR A 602 -31.68 31.34 -10.59
C THR A 602 -32.52 30.70 -9.50
N LYS A 603 -33.59 31.36 -9.06
CA LYS A 603 -34.53 30.84 -8.07
C LYS A 603 -35.40 29.72 -8.67
N PHE A 604 -35.57 28.64 -7.92
CA PHE A 604 -36.46 27.52 -8.25
C PHE A 604 -37.66 27.47 -7.29
N ALA A 605 -38.76 26.87 -7.74
CA ALA A 605 -39.99 26.79 -6.95
C ALA A 605 -39.77 25.90 -5.72
N SER A 606 -40.12 26.41 -4.53
CA SER A 606 -40.06 25.65 -3.29
C SER A 606 -41.11 24.54 -3.29
N GLY A 607 -40.65 23.29 -3.34
CA GLY A 607 -41.50 22.11 -3.18
C GLY A 607 -41.75 21.75 -1.72
N THR A 608 -42.59 20.75 -1.49
CA THR A 608 -42.68 20.12 -0.16
C THR A 608 -41.42 19.28 0.09
N PRO A 609 -40.82 19.33 1.30
CA PRO A 609 -39.65 18.51 1.61
C PRO A 609 -39.92 17.04 1.34
N TRP A 610 -39.03 16.40 0.58
CA TRP A 610 -39.16 14.97 0.31
C TRP A 610 -38.99 14.20 1.63
N THR A 611 -40.02 13.45 2.01
CA THR A 611 -39.96 12.55 3.15
C THR A 611 -39.74 11.12 2.64
N PRO A 612 -38.69 10.41 3.11
CA PRO A 612 -38.48 9.04 2.71
C PRO A 612 -39.69 8.19 3.11
N PRO A 613 -40.30 7.42 2.19
CA PRO A 613 -41.42 6.57 2.54
C PRO A 613 -40.96 5.57 3.61
N SER A 614 -41.70 5.49 4.73
CA SER A 614 -41.42 4.58 5.86
C SER A 614 -40.97 3.23 5.31
N ALA A 615 -39.70 2.88 5.53
CA ALA A 615 -39.22 1.58 5.12
C ALA A 615 -39.95 0.52 5.95
N PRO A 616 -40.37 -0.62 5.37
CA PRO A 616 -40.52 -1.82 6.17
C PRO A 616 -39.19 -2.03 6.91
N GLU A 617 -39.23 -2.27 8.22
CA GLU A 617 -38.02 -2.62 8.96
C GLU A 617 -37.43 -3.90 8.35
N ASP A 618 -36.47 -3.75 7.46
CA ASP A 618 -35.64 -4.86 6.99
C ASP A 618 -34.61 -5.16 8.11
N PRO A 619 -34.70 -6.33 8.77
CA PRO A 619 -33.78 -6.71 9.84
C PRO A 619 -32.32 -6.79 9.38
N TYR A 620 -32.05 -6.77 8.07
CA TYR A 620 -30.70 -6.89 7.51
C TYR A 620 -29.96 -5.55 7.36
N TYR A 621 -30.64 -4.40 7.38
CA TYR A 621 -29.98 -3.10 7.21
C TYR A 621 -29.31 -2.54 8.49
N ARG A 622 -29.68 -3.02 9.69
CA ARG A 622 -28.98 -2.64 10.94
C ARG A 622 -27.61 -3.30 11.14
N ARG A 623 -27.21 -4.28 10.31
CA ARG A 623 -25.93 -5.01 10.48
C ARG A 623 -24.71 -4.40 9.78
N ARG A 624 -24.85 -3.25 9.10
CA ARG A 624 -23.71 -2.57 8.45
C ARG A 624 -23.31 -1.22 9.04
N ARG A 625 -23.87 -0.82 10.20
CA ARG A 625 -23.21 0.14 11.08
C ARG A 625 -22.53 -0.65 12.21
N HIS A 626 -21.21 -0.52 12.28
CA HIS A 626 -20.29 -1.19 13.22
C HIS A 626 -19.99 -2.68 12.99
N ARG A 627 -19.04 -2.95 12.08
CA ARG A 627 -17.91 -3.84 12.39
C ARG A 627 -16.69 -3.42 11.55
N PRO A 628 -15.53 -3.12 12.17
CA PRO A 628 -14.28 -3.04 11.43
C PRO A 628 -13.97 -4.45 10.93
N SER A 629 -14.02 -4.65 9.61
CA SER A 629 -13.62 -5.92 9.01
C SER A 629 -12.11 -5.99 8.96
N SER A 630 -11.55 -6.82 9.83
CA SER A 630 -10.19 -7.35 9.78
C SER A 630 -9.92 -8.05 8.46
N ALA A 631 -8.96 -7.56 7.68
CA ALA A 631 -8.31 -8.31 6.62
C ALA A 631 -7.14 -9.12 7.20
N GLU A 632 -7.08 -10.42 6.87
CA GLU A 632 -5.81 -11.16 6.76
C GLU A 632 -5.61 -11.58 5.29
N PRO A 633 -4.37 -11.82 4.85
CA PRO A 633 -3.89 -11.48 3.51
C PRO A 633 -3.57 -12.68 2.62
N THR A 634 -3.82 -12.54 1.32
CA THR A 634 -3.07 -13.00 0.10
C THR A 634 -4.06 -12.89 -1.07
N GLN A 635 -3.76 -12.37 -2.27
CA GLN A 635 -2.58 -12.51 -3.13
C GLN A 635 -2.66 -11.45 -4.28
N GLU A 636 -1.53 -11.21 -4.92
CA GLU A 636 -1.14 -10.32 -6.04
C GLU A 636 -2.18 -9.80 -7.09
N PHE A 637 -1.83 -8.61 -7.62
CA PHE A 637 -2.27 -7.90 -8.86
C PHE A 637 -3.58 -7.04 -8.83
N PRO A 638 -3.71 -6.00 -9.68
CA PRO A 638 -2.83 -4.82 -9.80
C PRO A 638 -3.61 -3.48 -9.87
N ASP A 639 -2.85 -2.39 -9.80
CA ASP A 639 -3.14 -1.02 -10.27
C ASP A 639 -4.33 -0.25 -9.68
N SER A 640 -4.07 0.48 -8.60
CA SER A 640 -4.82 1.69 -8.23
C SER A 640 -3.98 2.62 -7.33
N VAL A 641 -3.58 3.74 -7.93
CA VAL A 641 -3.36 5.11 -7.42
C VAL A 641 -3.05 5.40 -5.95
N ASP A 642 -1.91 6.06 -5.74
CA ASP A 642 -1.68 7.46 -5.27
C ASP A 642 -2.86 8.29 -4.69
N PRO A 643 -2.65 9.51 -4.16
CA PRO A 643 -1.56 10.15 -3.41
C PRO A 643 -2.16 10.61 -2.05
N GLU A 644 -1.59 11.50 -1.25
CA GLU A 644 -1.80 12.95 -1.40
C GLU A 644 -1.73 13.53 0.01
N ALA A 645 -0.93 14.57 0.26
CA ALA A 645 -1.33 15.81 0.95
C ALA A 645 -0.19 16.42 1.79
N ALA A 646 0.00 17.73 1.85
CA ALA A 646 -0.46 18.87 1.08
C ALA A 646 0.09 20.10 1.82
N LYS A 647 0.57 21.11 1.08
CA LYS A 647 0.49 22.56 1.37
C LYS A 647 1.42 23.17 2.47
N PRO A 648 1.59 24.52 2.52
CA PRO A 648 1.84 25.49 1.43
C PRO A 648 2.77 26.68 1.86
N ASN A 649 2.88 27.67 0.96
CA ASN A 649 3.23 29.10 1.16
C ASN A 649 4.71 29.47 1.30
N SER A 650 5.20 30.62 0.86
CA SER A 650 4.88 31.68 -0.11
C SER A 650 5.87 32.80 0.23
N HIS A 651 6.33 33.59 -0.74
CA HIS A 651 6.92 34.96 -0.65
C HIS A 651 8.05 35.04 -1.70
N ALA A 652 8.16 36.03 -2.58
CA ALA A 652 7.45 37.30 -2.69
C ALA A 652 7.66 37.89 -4.08
N ASP A 653 6.82 38.88 -4.39
CA ASP A 653 7.11 40.12 -5.12
C ASP A 653 7.58 40.01 -6.57
N GLN A 654 6.75 40.44 -7.54
CA GLN A 654 6.41 41.82 -7.95
C GLN A 654 7.03 42.01 -9.33
N ASP A 655 6.22 41.99 -10.39
CA ASP A 655 5.95 43.22 -11.12
C ASP A 655 4.79 43.03 -12.12
N GLY A 656 4.09 44.14 -12.38
CA GLY A 656 2.84 44.22 -13.14
C GLY A 656 2.92 43.96 -14.65
N PRO A 657 1.80 44.20 -15.37
CA PRO A 657 1.21 43.22 -16.27
C PRO A 657 1.61 43.40 -17.72
N LYS A 658 1.62 42.30 -18.47
CA LYS A 658 1.28 42.32 -19.90
C LYS A 658 0.33 41.18 -20.21
N THR A 659 -0.92 41.54 -20.46
CA THR A 659 -1.99 40.68 -20.95
C THR A 659 -1.56 39.97 -22.23
N HIS A 660 -1.10 38.73 -22.10
CA HIS A 660 -0.99 37.82 -23.22
C HIS A 660 -2.35 37.14 -23.40
N LYS A 661 -3.00 37.42 -24.53
CA LYS A 661 -4.14 36.61 -24.98
C LYS A 661 -3.56 35.31 -25.55
N GLU A 662 -3.67 34.23 -24.79
CA GLU A 662 -3.34 32.90 -25.27
C GLU A 662 -4.39 32.39 -26.28
N PRO A 663 -3.97 31.61 -27.29
CA PRO A 663 -4.90 30.97 -28.22
C PRO A 663 -5.72 29.87 -27.53
N PRO A 664 -6.96 29.60 -27.98
CA PRO A 664 -7.87 28.65 -27.34
C PRO A 664 -7.34 27.20 -27.43
N GLY A 665 -6.96 26.65 -26.28
CA GLY A 665 -6.74 25.22 -26.11
C GLY A 665 -8.04 24.42 -25.98
N PHE A 666 -7.95 23.12 -26.24
CA PHE A 666 -9.00 22.13 -25.96
C PHE A 666 -9.31 22.11 -24.45
N ASN A 667 -10.60 22.07 -24.07
CA ASN A 667 -11.03 22.17 -22.66
C ASN A 667 -11.42 20.82 -22.03
N GLY A 668 -11.59 19.77 -22.84
CA GLY A 668 -12.20 18.50 -22.40
C GLY A 668 -11.35 17.74 -21.39
N ASP A 669 -10.04 17.72 -21.62
CA ASP A 669 -9.00 17.19 -20.72
C ASP A 669 -9.10 17.78 -19.31
N ARG A 670 -9.25 19.11 -19.20
CA ARG A 670 -9.27 19.81 -17.90
C ARG A 670 -10.48 19.46 -17.04
N ILE A 671 -11.65 19.28 -17.64
CA ILE A 671 -12.84 18.84 -16.88
C ILE A 671 -12.61 17.44 -16.32
N PHE A 672 -12.05 16.53 -17.13
CA PHE A 672 -11.76 15.18 -16.67
C PHE A 672 -10.74 15.16 -15.51
N ILE A 673 -9.76 16.07 -15.47
CA ILE A 673 -8.85 16.21 -14.31
C ILE A 673 -9.66 16.36 -13.00
N PHE A 674 -10.59 17.32 -12.95
CA PHE A 674 -11.40 17.59 -11.76
C PHE A 674 -12.43 16.49 -11.49
N THR A 675 -13.06 15.97 -12.53
CA THR A 675 -13.99 14.85 -12.40
C THR A 675 -13.29 13.66 -11.77
N PHE A 676 -12.11 13.27 -12.26
CA PHE A 676 -11.39 12.13 -11.69
C PHE A 676 -10.83 12.41 -10.29
N ALA A 677 -10.46 13.66 -9.98
CA ALA A 677 -9.98 14.03 -8.65
C ALA A 677 -11.05 13.77 -7.57
N GLY A 678 -12.34 13.95 -7.91
CA GLY A 678 -13.48 13.65 -7.03
C GLY A 678 -13.92 12.18 -7.01
N THR A 679 -13.21 11.26 -7.66
CA THR A 679 -13.63 9.86 -7.83
C THR A 679 -12.58 8.88 -7.32
N SER A 680 -12.91 7.60 -7.17
CA SER A 680 -11.92 6.57 -6.79
C SER A 680 -10.88 6.25 -7.88
N ASN A 681 -10.95 6.88 -9.05
CA ASN A 681 -10.07 6.64 -10.20
C ASN A 681 -9.03 7.75 -10.35
N HIS A 682 -8.37 8.12 -9.24
CA HIS A 682 -7.42 9.23 -9.16
C HIS A 682 -6.24 9.15 -10.17
N ASN A 683 -5.92 7.95 -10.71
CA ASN A 683 -4.83 7.74 -11.67
C ASN A 683 -5.07 8.60 -12.91
N TYR A 684 -6.33 8.68 -13.34
CA TYR A 684 -6.73 9.46 -14.50
C TYR A 684 -6.67 10.97 -14.24
N THR A 685 -6.64 11.44 -12.98
CA THR A 685 -6.31 12.84 -12.69
C THR A 685 -4.90 13.16 -13.19
N GLY A 686 -3.93 12.30 -12.86
CA GLY A 686 -2.55 12.42 -13.34
C GLY A 686 -2.45 12.28 -14.85
N TYR A 687 -3.10 11.28 -15.44
CA TYR A 687 -3.02 11.06 -16.90
C TYR A 687 -3.62 12.21 -17.72
N MET A 688 -4.75 12.78 -17.25
CA MET A 688 -5.36 13.93 -17.92
C MET A 688 -4.54 15.21 -17.70
N LEU A 689 -3.86 15.34 -16.55
CA LEU A 689 -2.94 16.45 -16.29
C LEU A 689 -1.68 16.36 -17.16
N ASP A 690 -1.12 15.17 -17.33
CA ASP A 690 0.02 14.91 -18.23
C ASP A 690 -0.37 15.23 -19.67
N LEU A 691 -1.55 14.77 -20.12
CA LEU A 691 -2.07 15.10 -21.45
C LEU A 691 -2.28 16.62 -21.65
N TYR A 692 -2.88 17.28 -20.65
CA TYR A 692 -3.07 18.73 -20.69
C TYR A 692 -1.73 19.47 -20.78
N THR A 693 -0.77 19.05 -19.96
CA THR A 693 0.58 19.66 -19.92
C THR A 693 1.29 19.47 -21.25
N LEU A 694 1.21 18.27 -21.83
CA LEU A 694 1.74 17.97 -23.15
C LEU A 694 1.14 18.90 -24.20
N LEU A 695 -0.19 18.99 -24.29
CA LEU A 695 -0.86 19.78 -25.34
C LEU A 695 -0.70 21.29 -25.15
N GLN A 696 -0.58 21.78 -23.92
CA GLN A 696 -0.55 23.21 -23.65
C GLN A 696 0.87 23.77 -23.62
N PHE A 697 1.82 23.04 -23.02
CA PHE A 697 3.12 23.58 -22.63
C PHE A 697 4.31 22.88 -23.26
N GLU A 698 4.22 21.57 -23.55
CA GLU A 698 5.38 20.80 -24.02
C GLU A 698 5.40 20.61 -25.54
N ALA A 699 4.22 20.42 -26.16
CA ALA A 699 4.11 20.17 -27.59
C ALA A 699 4.24 21.48 -28.39
N PHE A 700 5.21 21.49 -29.31
CA PHE A 700 5.26 22.51 -30.36
C PHE A 700 3.95 22.52 -31.18
N PRO A 701 3.58 23.64 -31.81
CA PRO A 701 2.32 23.76 -32.56
C PRO A 701 2.05 22.61 -33.52
N ASP A 702 3.06 22.19 -34.27
CA ASP A 702 2.97 21.10 -35.26
C ASP A 702 2.73 19.74 -34.59
N LEU A 703 3.42 19.47 -33.48
CA LEU A 703 3.20 18.24 -32.70
C LEU A 703 1.79 18.23 -32.12
N ARG A 704 1.37 19.32 -31.48
CA ARG A 704 0.02 19.46 -30.92
C ARG A 704 -1.06 19.25 -31.97
N GLU A 705 -0.92 19.90 -33.12
CA GLU A 705 -1.85 19.71 -34.24
C GLU A 705 -1.80 18.26 -34.75
N GLY A 706 -0.62 17.66 -34.87
CA GLY A 706 -0.45 16.25 -35.23
C GLY A 706 -1.15 15.29 -34.27
N LEU A 707 -1.03 15.51 -32.96
CA LEU A 707 -1.70 14.72 -31.92
C LEU A 707 -3.23 14.88 -32.02
N LEU A 708 -3.73 16.12 -32.01
CA LEU A 708 -5.17 16.41 -32.08
C LEU A 708 -5.79 15.88 -33.36
N ASN A 709 -5.11 16.04 -34.49
CA ASN A 709 -5.55 15.51 -35.77
C ASN A 709 -5.62 13.99 -35.77
N ASN A 710 -4.93 13.29 -34.86
CA ASN A 710 -4.79 11.83 -34.84
C ASN A 710 -5.43 11.10 -33.66
N TYR A 711 -6.10 11.80 -32.75
CA TYR A 711 -6.85 11.19 -31.64
C TYR A 711 -8.08 10.38 -32.07
N LEU A 712 -8.75 10.78 -33.15
CA LEU A 712 -9.87 10.02 -33.71
C LEU A 712 -9.51 9.52 -35.11
N PHE A 713 -10.04 8.36 -35.47
CA PHE A 713 -9.84 7.70 -36.75
C PHE A 713 -11.11 7.74 -37.57
N ASN A 714 -10.97 8.10 -38.84
CA ASN A 714 -12.04 8.00 -39.81
C ASN A 714 -11.68 6.88 -40.80
N LEU A 715 -12.33 5.73 -40.66
CA LEU A 715 -12.06 4.56 -41.51
C LEU A 715 -12.74 4.65 -42.88
N ARG A 716 -13.77 5.49 -43.01
CA ARG A 716 -14.60 5.61 -44.23
C ARG A 716 -14.29 6.86 -45.05
N GLY A 717 -13.73 7.90 -44.45
CA GLY A 717 -13.59 9.23 -45.05
C GLY A 717 -14.91 10.00 -45.09
N GLU A 718 -15.86 9.65 -44.22
CA GLU A 718 -17.21 10.26 -44.20
C GLU A 718 -17.43 11.03 -42.90
N PHE A 719 -18.22 12.11 -42.96
CA PHE A 719 -18.60 12.83 -41.74
C PHE A 719 -19.38 11.92 -40.77
N GLY A 720 -19.09 12.05 -39.48
CA GLY A 720 -19.78 11.28 -38.42
C GLY A 720 -19.31 9.83 -38.27
N THR A 721 -18.24 9.42 -38.95
CA THR A 721 -17.69 8.06 -38.87
C THR A 721 -16.34 7.99 -38.13
N PHE A 722 -16.11 8.97 -37.25
CA PHE A 722 -14.92 9.03 -36.41
C PHE A 722 -15.06 8.07 -35.22
N VAL A 723 -14.00 7.32 -34.93
CA VAL A 723 -13.91 6.34 -33.84
C VAL A 723 -12.63 6.61 -33.04
N GLU A 724 -12.69 6.45 -31.72
CA GLU A 724 -11.51 6.52 -30.86
C GLU A 724 -10.51 5.40 -31.18
N GLY A 725 -9.21 5.69 -31.05
CA GLY A 725 -8.14 4.77 -31.43
C GLY A 725 -8.17 3.46 -30.64
N ASP A 726 -8.28 3.56 -29.32
CA ASP A 726 -8.35 2.42 -28.42
C ASP A 726 -9.63 1.61 -28.61
N LEU A 727 -10.79 2.22 -28.84
CA LEU A 727 -12.02 1.47 -29.14
C LEU A 727 -11.88 0.65 -30.43
N MET A 728 -11.27 1.21 -31.46
CA MET A 728 -10.99 0.50 -32.69
C MET A 728 -9.98 -0.64 -32.47
N GLN A 729 -8.96 -0.42 -31.63
CA GLN A 729 -8.00 -1.44 -31.25
C GLN A 729 -8.67 -2.59 -30.47
N GLU A 730 -9.60 -2.30 -29.56
CA GLU A 730 -10.39 -3.31 -28.83
C GLU A 730 -11.19 -4.21 -29.78
N TRP A 731 -11.76 -3.66 -30.86
CA TRP A 731 -12.45 -4.47 -31.88
C TRP A 731 -11.51 -5.44 -32.58
N ASN A 732 -10.29 -4.99 -32.90
CA ASN A 732 -9.26 -5.83 -33.52
C ASN A 732 -8.79 -6.93 -32.56
N SER A 733 -8.40 -6.57 -31.33
CA SER A 733 -7.92 -7.50 -30.30
C SER A 733 -8.96 -8.57 -29.98
N LYS A 734 -10.22 -8.16 -29.73
CA LYS A 734 -11.31 -9.10 -29.44
C LYS A 734 -11.54 -10.10 -30.57
N TRP A 735 -11.49 -9.66 -31.83
CA TRP A 735 -11.64 -10.55 -32.97
C TRP A 735 -10.49 -11.55 -33.07
N LEU A 736 -9.25 -11.10 -32.81
CA LEU A 736 -8.06 -11.95 -32.81
C LEU A 736 -8.10 -13.00 -31.68
N GLU A 737 -8.49 -12.60 -30.48
CA GLU A 737 -8.67 -13.51 -29.32
C GLU A 737 -9.77 -14.56 -29.55
N ASP A 738 -10.92 -14.13 -30.06
CA ASP A 738 -12.03 -15.03 -30.43
C ASP A 738 -11.59 -16.07 -31.47
N MET A 739 -10.72 -15.69 -32.39
CA MET A 739 -10.22 -16.61 -33.41
C MET A 739 -9.09 -17.51 -32.89
N ALA A 740 -8.22 -17.04 -31.99
CA ALA A 740 -7.19 -17.86 -31.34
C ALA A 740 -7.83 -18.97 -30.48
N SER A 741 -8.79 -18.58 -29.62
CA SER A 741 -9.51 -19.50 -28.74
C SER A 741 -10.25 -20.62 -29.48
N ARG A 742 -10.84 -20.32 -30.66
CA ARG A 742 -11.60 -21.31 -31.46
C ARG A 742 -10.73 -22.35 -32.16
N ARG A 743 -9.45 -22.08 -32.44
CA ARG A 743 -8.54 -23.05 -33.07
C ARG A 743 -7.63 -23.77 -32.07
N GLY A 744 -7.72 -23.45 -30.78
CA GLY A 744 -6.84 -24.01 -29.75
C GLY A 744 -5.37 -23.59 -29.89
N GLY A 745 -5.10 -22.51 -30.62
CA GLY A 745 -3.77 -21.93 -30.78
C GLY A 745 -3.49 -20.83 -29.75
N GLU A 746 -2.22 -20.51 -29.55
CA GLU A 746 -1.81 -19.38 -28.71
C GLU A 746 -1.89 -18.06 -29.49
N PHE A 747 -2.18 -16.95 -28.80
CA PHE A 747 -2.38 -15.62 -29.42
C PHE A 747 -1.15 -15.12 -30.21
N ASP A 748 0.04 -15.63 -29.87
CA ASP A 748 1.32 -15.24 -30.47
C ASP A 748 1.96 -16.36 -31.30
N GLU A 749 1.18 -17.38 -31.67
CA GLU A 749 1.64 -18.40 -32.60
C GLU A 749 2.01 -17.75 -33.94
N LYS A 750 3.09 -18.24 -34.57
CA LYS A 750 3.66 -17.69 -35.83
C LYS A 750 2.60 -17.36 -36.87
N PHE A 751 1.61 -18.22 -37.08
CA PHE A 751 0.54 -17.99 -38.05
C PHE A 751 -0.36 -16.80 -37.67
N TYR A 752 -0.81 -16.72 -36.42
CA TYR A 752 -1.63 -15.62 -35.91
C TYR A 752 -0.89 -14.30 -35.98
N ARG A 753 0.34 -14.30 -35.45
CA ARG A 753 1.22 -13.14 -35.43
C ARG A 753 1.55 -12.62 -36.81
N THR A 754 2.11 -13.46 -37.69
CA THR A 754 2.69 -12.99 -38.96
C THR A 754 1.71 -12.92 -40.12
N THR A 755 0.63 -13.72 -40.08
CA THR A 755 -0.32 -13.82 -41.19
C THR A 755 -1.65 -13.16 -40.87
N ILE A 756 -2.21 -13.40 -39.67
CA ILE A 756 -3.56 -12.94 -39.38
C ILE A 756 -3.60 -11.50 -38.87
N SER A 757 -2.86 -11.19 -37.81
CA SER A 757 -2.89 -9.87 -37.16
C SER A 757 -2.66 -8.70 -38.13
N PRO A 758 -1.65 -8.73 -39.03
CA PRO A 758 -1.41 -7.62 -39.95
C PRO A 758 -2.54 -7.39 -40.95
N ASN A 759 -3.42 -8.37 -41.12
CA ASN A 759 -4.54 -8.36 -42.06
C ASN A 759 -5.90 -8.22 -41.36
N VAL A 760 -5.95 -8.00 -40.03
CA VAL A 760 -7.20 -7.99 -39.24
C VAL A 760 -8.26 -7.04 -39.78
N LEU A 761 -7.86 -5.84 -40.23
CA LEU A 761 -8.79 -4.86 -40.80
C LEU A 761 -9.42 -5.34 -42.11
N HIS A 762 -8.66 -6.07 -42.94
CA HIS A 762 -9.20 -6.66 -44.16
C HIS A 762 -10.23 -7.74 -43.85
N PHE A 763 -9.97 -8.57 -42.84
CA PHE A 763 -10.93 -9.59 -42.40
C PHE A 763 -12.19 -8.98 -41.78
N LEU A 764 -12.06 -7.95 -40.94
CA LEU A 764 -13.20 -7.23 -40.37
C LEU A 764 -14.02 -6.56 -41.47
N LYS A 765 -13.35 -5.90 -42.44
CA LYS A 765 -14.03 -5.32 -43.60
C LYS A 765 -14.75 -6.37 -44.45
N MET A 766 -14.12 -7.51 -44.73
CA MET A 766 -14.77 -8.61 -45.47
C MET A 766 -15.99 -9.17 -44.74
N LYS A 767 -15.97 -9.19 -43.40
CA LYS A 767 -17.11 -9.61 -42.58
C LYS A 767 -18.26 -8.61 -42.63
N GLU A 768 -17.95 -7.32 -42.74
CA GLU A 768 -18.95 -6.24 -42.91
C GLU A 768 -19.49 -6.15 -44.35
N ASP A 769 -18.65 -6.45 -45.36
CA ASP A 769 -19.01 -6.56 -46.79
C ASP A 769 -19.82 -7.85 -47.05
N SER A 770 -21.06 -7.84 -46.56
CA SER A 770 -22.07 -8.89 -46.73
C SER A 770 -22.39 -9.27 -48.19
N SER A 771 -21.92 -8.50 -49.18
CA SER A 771 -22.06 -8.78 -50.62
C SER A 771 -21.18 -9.94 -51.13
N LEU A 772 -20.11 -10.32 -50.40
CA LEU A 772 -19.30 -11.49 -50.74
C LEU A 772 -19.92 -12.80 -50.24
N LEU A 773 -20.63 -12.77 -49.11
CA LEU A 773 -21.34 -13.92 -48.55
C LEU A 773 -22.62 -14.26 -49.33
N SER A 774 -23.26 -13.28 -49.99
CA SER A 774 -24.43 -13.52 -50.84
C SER A 774 -24.11 -14.31 -52.13
N ASN A 775 -22.84 -14.35 -52.56
CA ASN A 775 -22.44 -15.09 -53.77
C ASN A 775 -22.01 -16.55 -53.49
N LEU A 776 -21.84 -16.94 -52.23
CA LEU A 776 -21.48 -18.32 -51.84
C LEU A 776 -22.64 -19.08 -51.17
N ASN A 777 -23.70 -18.38 -50.77
CA ASN A 777 -24.95 -18.98 -50.28
C ASN A 777 -26.12 -18.57 -51.16
N ALA A 778 -26.14 -19.05 -52.40
CA ALA A 778 -27.38 -19.14 -53.17
C ALA A 778 -28.28 -20.20 -52.50
N GLY A 779 -28.97 -19.81 -51.42
CA GLY A 779 -29.89 -20.70 -50.72
C GLY A 779 -30.44 -20.22 -49.39
N ALA A 780 -29.91 -19.15 -48.77
CA ALA A 780 -30.47 -18.62 -47.53
C ALA A 780 -30.58 -17.10 -47.60
N SER A 781 -31.83 -16.62 -47.58
CA SER A 781 -32.21 -15.21 -47.52
C SER A 781 -31.42 -14.46 -46.44
N PRO A 782 -30.65 -13.41 -46.77
CA PRO A 782 -29.98 -12.60 -45.79
C PRO A 782 -30.97 -11.66 -45.09
N THR A 783 -31.14 -11.81 -43.78
CA THR A 783 -31.60 -10.73 -42.91
C THR A 783 -30.51 -9.65 -42.85
N PRO A 784 -30.84 -8.36 -43.02
CA PRO A 784 -29.84 -7.30 -43.04
C PRO A 784 -29.23 -7.06 -41.64
N PRO A 785 -27.91 -6.81 -41.54
CA PRO A 785 -27.28 -6.45 -40.28
C PRO A 785 -27.71 -5.04 -39.85
N LEU A 786 -28.11 -4.93 -38.57
CA LEU A 786 -28.35 -3.68 -37.85
C LEU A 786 -27.13 -2.78 -37.93
N ILE A 787 -27.26 -1.72 -38.73
CA ILE A 787 -26.32 -0.61 -38.83
C ILE A 787 -26.26 0.09 -37.46
N PHE A 788 -25.15 -0.11 -36.74
CA PHE A 788 -24.76 0.77 -35.63
C PHE A 788 -24.31 2.11 -36.21
N ALA A 789 -25.26 3.00 -36.45
CA ALA A 789 -25.00 4.43 -36.57
C ALA A 789 -25.03 5.03 -35.16
N MET A 790 -23.86 5.25 -34.56
CA MET A 790 -23.73 6.06 -33.34
C MET A 790 -23.85 7.53 -33.73
N LYS A 791 -24.74 8.26 -33.06
CA LYS A 791 -25.07 9.68 -33.27
C LYS A 791 -25.04 10.43 -31.95
#